data_AF-A0AA51HI31-F1
#
_entry.id   AF-A0AA51HI31-F1
#
_cell.length_a   1.000
_cell.length_b   1.000
_cell.length_c   1.000
_cell.angle_alpha   90.00
_cell.angle_beta   90.00
_cell.angle_gamma   90.00
#
_symmetry.space_group_name_H-M   'P 1'
#
loop_
_entity.id
_entity.type
_entity.pdbx_description
1 polymer ?
#
loop_
_entity_poly.entity_id
_entity_poly.type
_entity_poly.pdbx_seq_one_letter_code
_entity_poly.pdbx_strand_id
1 'polypeptide(L)'
;MNEKALFKLEYNKIIDKLVSLAGSGLGKELCAALQPSDDIIEIQSRQKETSDALSRIYRKGSLGFYGLHDIRGSLKRLEIGSTLGAGELLHISSVLDAALRIKAYGVRDNEENAGDSLDEMFSSLEPLTPLNNEIKRCIISEEEIADDASPALKNIRRSMKVANDKIHEQLNSLLNSSSSRTKLQENIITMRNGRYCLPIKQEYRGQFPGMIHDQSSSGSTLFVEPMAVVKLNNDLKELEIKEQEEIEKILADLSNQAGIETENLDNNVRVIAELDFIFARAALSKQMKGTEPAFNDKGIINIKKGRHPLIDSKKVVPIDITLGKDFNLLVITGPNTGGKTVSLKTVGLFTLLGQAGLHIPAFDGSELAVFEEVYADIGDEQSIEQSLSTFSSHMTNTVSILEKANYKSLVLFDELGAGTDPTEGAALAMAILSNLHKRKVCTMATTHYSELKVYALSTEGVSNACCEFDVETLRPTYRLLIGIPGKSNAFAISSKLGLPDSIINDAKNLIGIQDKSFEDLISDLEKNRIAMENERLEISKTKKEIEELRRRLEQKNEKIDNAKDRIMAEAKEEARKILQDAKDIADRTIKNFNKWSSEGGITRDMENERTALREKLSQAESGLSIKNNKKSKKTPKAKDFKLGDSVNVLSLGLKGTVSSIPNAKGDLYVQMGILRSLVNISDLELIDEPVITGPNINRTGSGKIKMSKTFSISTEINLIGKTVDEALSLLDKYLDDAYLSHLPQVTVIHGRGTGALRNAVHSHLKRTKYVKSYREGAFGEGGQGVTIVEFIQ
;
A
#
# COMPACT_ATOMS: atom_id res chain seq x y z
N MET A 1 -9.35 -12.62 -27.58
CA MET A 1 -9.21 -11.23 -27.11
C MET A 1 -9.31 -10.25 -28.28
N ASN A 2 -10.15 -9.23 -28.17
CA ASN A 2 -10.42 -8.23 -29.20
C ASN A 2 -9.22 -7.28 -29.44
N GLU A 3 -8.64 -7.32 -30.64
CA GLU A 3 -7.49 -6.49 -31.02
C GLU A 3 -7.75 -4.98 -30.90
N LYS A 4 -8.97 -4.52 -31.18
CA LYS A 4 -9.33 -3.10 -31.02
C LYS A 4 -9.22 -2.67 -29.55
N ALA A 5 -9.61 -3.54 -28.63
CA ALA A 5 -9.54 -3.24 -27.19
C ALA A 5 -8.08 -3.14 -26.73
N LEU A 6 -7.19 -4.03 -27.20
CA LEU A 6 -5.75 -3.96 -26.89
C LEU A 6 -5.14 -2.61 -27.27
N PHE A 7 -5.49 -2.10 -28.46
CA PHE A 7 -5.00 -0.79 -28.92
C PHE A 7 -5.63 0.37 -28.14
N LYS A 8 -6.96 0.36 -27.95
CA LYS A 8 -7.69 1.44 -27.25
C LYS A 8 -7.32 1.56 -25.78
N LEU A 9 -7.02 0.45 -25.12
CA LEU A 9 -6.55 0.38 -23.73
C LEU A 9 -5.03 0.54 -23.60
N GLU A 10 -4.32 0.80 -24.70
CA GLU A 10 -2.89 1.09 -24.73
C GLU A 10 -2.01 -0.08 -24.22
N TYR A 11 -2.50 -1.32 -24.36
CA TYR A 11 -1.77 -2.53 -23.98
C TYR A 11 -0.45 -2.66 -24.76
N ASN A 12 -0.47 -2.35 -26.05
CA ASN A 12 0.71 -2.34 -26.91
C ASN A 12 1.84 -1.47 -26.35
N LYS A 13 1.54 -0.31 -25.76
CA LYS A 13 2.56 0.56 -25.14
C LYS A 13 3.23 -0.09 -23.92
N ILE A 14 2.54 -0.98 -23.22
CA ILE A 14 3.11 -1.75 -22.12
C ILE A 14 3.95 -2.91 -22.65
N ILE A 15 3.51 -3.55 -23.73
CA ILE A 15 4.30 -4.57 -24.44
C ILE A 15 5.60 -3.99 -24.99
N ASP A 16 5.58 -2.79 -25.57
CA ASP A 16 6.81 -2.12 -26.04
C ASP A 16 7.81 -1.90 -24.88
N LYS A 17 7.31 -1.52 -23.69
CA LYS A 17 8.14 -1.43 -22.48
C LYS A 17 8.68 -2.79 -22.07
N LEU A 18 7.86 -3.84 -22.11
CA LEU A 18 8.26 -5.21 -21.80
C LEU A 18 9.38 -5.70 -22.74
N VAL A 19 9.23 -5.50 -24.05
CA VAL A 19 10.22 -5.85 -25.07
C VAL A 19 11.55 -5.12 -24.83
N SER A 20 11.52 -3.87 -24.37
CA SER A 20 12.75 -3.13 -24.05
C SER A 20 13.52 -3.69 -22.84
N LEU A 21 12.87 -4.50 -21.99
CA LEU A 21 13.46 -5.10 -20.80
C LEU A 21 14.03 -6.49 -21.02
N ALA A 22 13.65 -7.17 -22.11
CA ALA A 22 14.22 -8.47 -22.49
C ALA A 22 15.66 -8.31 -23.01
N GLY A 23 16.55 -9.19 -22.54
CA GLY A 23 17.98 -9.13 -22.84
C GLY A 23 18.39 -9.78 -24.16
N SER A 24 17.59 -10.72 -24.66
CA SER A 24 17.87 -11.52 -25.86
C SER A 24 16.89 -11.23 -27.02
N GLY A 25 17.28 -11.57 -28.24
CA GLY A 25 16.39 -11.46 -29.41
C GLY A 25 15.15 -12.35 -29.30
N LEU A 26 15.33 -13.61 -28.90
CA LEU A 26 14.23 -14.56 -28.73
C LEU A 26 13.29 -14.18 -27.58
N GLY A 27 13.83 -13.70 -26.45
CA GLY A 27 13.02 -13.16 -25.36
C GLY A 27 12.16 -11.96 -25.80
N LYS A 28 12.72 -11.07 -26.64
CA LYS A 28 11.97 -9.95 -27.24
C LYS A 28 10.83 -10.41 -28.13
N GLU A 29 11.03 -11.45 -28.93
CA GLU A 29 9.96 -12.05 -29.74
C GLU A 29 8.83 -12.59 -28.87
N LEU A 30 9.15 -13.32 -27.79
CA LEU A 30 8.16 -13.81 -26.82
C LEU A 30 7.42 -12.66 -26.13
N CYS A 31 8.13 -11.60 -25.73
CA CYS A 31 7.50 -10.40 -25.17
C CYS A 31 6.53 -9.73 -26.15
N ALA A 32 6.91 -9.61 -27.42
CA ALA A 32 6.10 -8.97 -28.45
C ALA A 32 4.85 -9.78 -28.82
N ALA A 33 4.94 -11.11 -28.76
CA ALA A 33 3.84 -12.03 -29.03
C ALA A 33 2.89 -12.23 -27.83
N LEU A 34 3.17 -11.62 -26.67
CA LEU A 34 2.38 -11.81 -25.46
C LEU A 34 0.94 -11.31 -25.66
N GLN A 35 -0.01 -12.23 -25.48
CA GLN A 35 -1.44 -11.98 -25.53
C GLN A 35 -2.10 -12.40 -24.21
N PRO A 36 -3.18 -11.71 -23.78
CA PRO A 36 -3.96 -12.14 -22.62
C PRO A 36 -4.63 -13.51 -22.86
N SER A 37 -4.57 -14.39 -21.87
CA SER A 37 -5.26 -15.70 -21.87
C SER A 37 -6.63 -15.59 -21.17
N ASP A 38 -7.54 -16.52 -21.48
CA ASP A 38 -8.82 -16.74 -20.79
C ASP A 38 -8.81 -17.98 -19.89
N ASP A 39 -7.69 -18.72 -19.83
CA ASP A 39 -7.50 -19.86 -18.92
C ASP A 39 -6.89 -19.42 -17.58
N ILE A 40 -7.67 -19.55 -16.51
CA ILE A 40 -7.26 -19.19 -15.15
C ILE A 40 -6.01 -19.96 -14.67
N ILE A 41 -5.82 -21.22 -15.09
CA ILE A 41 -4.69 -22.05 -14.65
C ILE A 41 -3.40 -21.51 -15.27
N GLU A 42 -3.43 -21.24 -16.59
CA GLU A 42 -2.30 -20.65 -17.32
C GLU A 42 -1.95 -19.27 -16.74
N ILE A 43 -2.95 -18.43 -16.47
CA ILE A 43 -2.75 -17.11 -15.85
C ILE A 43 -2.07 -17.25 -14.50
N GLN A 44 -2.56 -18.14 -13.63
CA GLN A 44 -1.98 -18.36 -12.31
C GLN A 44 -0.54 -18.88 -12.38
N SER A 45 -0.22 -19.76 -13.34
CA SER A 45 1.17 -20.21 -13.56
C SER A 45 2.07 -19.02 -13.92
N ARG A 46 1.66 -18.21 -14.90
CA ARG A 46 2.44 -17.05 -15.36
C ARG A 46 2.61 -15.98 -14.28
N GLN A 47 1.59 -15.78 -13.44
CA GLN A 47 1.67 -14.88 -12.30
C GLN A 47 2.68 -15.39 -11.27
N LYS A 48 2.62 -16.68 -10.93
CA LYS A 48 3.57 -17.31 -10.02
C LYS A 48 5.01 -17.21 -10.53
N GLU A 49 5.25 -17.53 -11.80
CA GLU A 49 6.57 -17.37 -12.44
C GLU A 49 7.09 -15.93 -12.34
N THR A 50 6.21 -14.95 -12.53
CA THR A 50 6.56 -13.52 -12.43
C THR A 50 6.88 -13.11 -10.99
N SER A 51 6.11 -13.57 -10.01
CA SER A 51 6.34 -13.38 -8.58
C SER A 51 7.66 -14.03 -8.12
N ASP A 52 7.94 -15.24 -8.57
CA ASP A 52 9.15 -15.99 -8.23
C ASP A 52 10.40 -15.33 -8.86
N ALA A 53 10.34 -14.93 -10.13
CA ALA A 53 11.41 -14.17 -10.78
C ALA A 53 11.63 -12.80 -10.12
N LEU A 54 10.57 -12.08 -9.76
CA LEU A 54 10.66 -10.80 -9.06
C LEU A 54 11.33 -10.97 -7.69
N SER A 55 10.97 -12.01 -6.95
CA SER A 55 11.58 -12.37 -5.67
C SER A 55 13.07 -12.66 -5.82
N ARG A 56 13.46 -13.42 -6.86
CA ARG A 56 14.89 -13.64 -7.19
C ARG A 56 15.60 -12.33 -7.50
N ILE A 57 15.00 -11.44 -8.30
CA ILE A 57 15.60 -10.13 -8.63
C ILE A 57 15.84 -9.26 -7.39
N TYR A 58 14.95 -9.28 -6.40
CA TYR A 58 15.14 -8.55 -5.15
C TYR A 58 16.23 -9.16 -4.25
N ARG A 59 16.39 -10.48 -4.26
CA ARG A 59 17.36 -11.19 -3.40
C ARG A 59 18.77 -11.22 -4.00
N LYS A 60 18.90 -11.59 -5.27
CA LYS A 60 20.18 -11.86 -5.93
C LYS A 60 20.60 -10.77 -6.94
N GLY A 61 19.70 -9.87 -7.31
CA GLY A 61 19.94 -8.86 -8.34
C GLY A 61 19.43 -9.28 -9.73
N SER A 62 19.66 -8.46 -10.74
CA SER A 62 19.21 -8.73 -12.12
C SER A 62 20.09 -9.78 -12.81
N LEU A 63 19.46 -10.71 -13.53
CA LEU A 63 20.13 -11.69 -14.38
C LEU A 63 20.30 -11.15 -15.81
N GLY A 64 21.49 -11.28 -16.38
CA GLY A 64 21.76 -10.89 -17.77
C GLY A 64 21.59 -12.06 -18.73
N PHE A 65 20.81 -11.86 -19.80
CA PHE A 65 20.52 -12.86 -20.86
C PHE A 65 21.27 -12.58 -22.17
N TYR A 66 22.32 -11.76 -22.12
CA TYR A 66 23.18 -11.51 -23.28
C TYR A 66 23.92 -12.78 -23.72
N GLY A 67 24.21 -12.88 -25.02
CA GLY A 67 24.90 -14.03 -25.61
C GLY A 67 23.98 -15.16 -26.10
N LEU A 68 22.66 -15.03 -25.94
CA LEU A 68 21.70 -15.92 -26.60
C LEU A 68 21.56 -15.54 -28.08
N HIS A 69 22.05 -16.41 -28.95
CA HIS A 69 21.88 -16.32 -30.40
C HIS A 69 20.84 -17.34 -30.88
N ASP A 70 20.13 -17.04 -31.96
CA ASP A 70 19.23 -18.00 -32.59
C ASP A 70 20.05 -19.01 -33.41
N ILE A 71 20.35 -20.15 -32.79
CA ILE A 71 21.09 -21.26 -33.40
C ILE A 71 20.16 -22.32 -34.00
N ARG A 72 18.84 -22.14 -34.00
CA ARG A 72 17.88 -23.17 -34.49
C ARG A 72 18.13 -23.55 -35.95
N GLY A 73 18.59 -22.60 -36.76
CA GLY A 73 19.03 -22.86 -38.13
C GLY A 73 20.28 -23.77 -38.19
N SER A 74 21.26 -23.51 -37.35
CA SER A 74 22.49 -24.32 -37.23
C SER A 74 22.18 -25.73 -36.72
N LEU A 75 21.27 -25.88 -35.74
CA LEU A 75 20.85 -27.17 -35.21
C LEU A 75 20.23 -28.07 -36.29
N LYS A 76 19.33 -27.52 -37.13
CA LYS A 76 18.77 -28.28 -38.27
C LYS A 76 19.82 -28.74 -39.27
N ARG A 77 20.89 -27.97 -39.46
CA ARG A 77 22.01 -28.36 -40.33
C ARG A 77 22.82 -29.51 -39.71
N LEU A 78 23.04 -29.46 -38.40
CA LEU A 78 23.69 -30.54 -37.65
C LEU A 78 22.89 -31.84 -37.69
N GLU A 79 21.56 -31.78 -37.59
CA GLU A 79 20.68 -32.96 -37.70
C GLU A 79 20.82 -33.70 -39.04
N ILE A 80 21.11 -32.96 -40.12
CA ILE A 80 21.31 -33.51 -41.48
C ILE A 80 22.78 -33.94 -41.69
N GLY A 81 23.67 -33.74 -40.71
CA GLY A 81 25.09 -34.06 -40.79
C GLY A 81 25.93 -33.04 -41.59
N SER A 82 25.46 -31.80 -41.72
CA SER A 82 26.21 -30.72 -42.36
C SER A 82 27.26 -30.14 -41.40
N THR A 83 28.39 -29.70 -41.95
CA THR A 83 29.43 -29.01 -41.19
C THR A 83 29.08 -27.54 -40.99
N LEU A 84 29.30 -27.03 -39.78
CA LEU A 84 29.11 -25.63 -39.43
C LEU A 84 30.38 -24.81 -39.66
N GLY A 85 30.20 -23.53 -39.93
CA GLY A 85 31.31 -22.57 -39.99
C GLY A 85 31.78 -22.14 -38.60
N ALA A 86 32.94 -21.46 -38.53
CA ALA A 86 33.50 -20.98 -37.28
C ALA A 86 32.56 -20.02 -36.52
N GLY A 87 31.92 -19.08 -37.22
CA GLY A 87 30.95 -18.15 -36.61
C GLY A 87 29.71 -18.85 -36.02
N GLU A 88 29.20 -19.90 -36.67
CA GLU A 88 28.06 -20.67 -36.16
C GLU A 88 28.43 -21.44 -34.89
N LEU A 89 29.64 -22.03 -34.85
CA LEU A 89 30.15 -22.71 -33.65
C LEU A 89 30.43 -21.73 -32.50
N LEU A 90 30.91 -20.52 -32.80
CA LEU A 90 31.06 -19.45 -31.81
C LEU A 90 29.71 -18.99 -31.25
N HIS A 91 28.66 -18.91 -32.08
CA HIS A 91 27.30 -18.64 -31.58
C HIS A 91 26.82 -19.76 -30.63
N ILE A 92 27.08 -21.03 -30.94
CA ILE A 92 26.80 -22.15 -30.03
C ILE A 92 27.56 -21.98 -28.72
N SER A 93 28.86 -21.67 -28.77
CA SER A 93 29.68 -21.40 -27.57
C SER A 93 29.11 -20.26 -26.72
N SER A 94 28.64 -19.17 -27.35
CA SER A 94 28.00 -18.04 -26.66
C SER A 94 26.71 -18.46 -25.94
N VAL A 95 25.89 -19.33 -26.55
CA VAL A 95 24.69 -19.89 -25.91
C VAL A 95 25.06 -20.77 -24.71
N LEU A 96 26.11 -21.59 -24.82
CA LEU A 96 26.60 -22.43 -23.72
C LEU A 96 27.15 -21.61 -22.54
N ASP A 97 27.83 -20.50 -22.83
CA ASP A 97 28.25 -19.54 -21.80
C ASP A 97 27.05 -18.90 -21.09
N ALA A 98 26.02 -18.53 -21.84
CA ALA A 98 24.78 -18.02 -21.28
C ALA A 98 24.11 -19.09 -20.39
N ALA A 99 24.03 -20.35 -20.86
CA ALA A 99 23.50 -21.47 -20.10
C ALA A 99 24.26 -21.69 -18.79
N LEU A 100 25.60 -21.66 -18.81
CA LEU A 100 26.44 -21.79 -17.61
C LEU A 100 26.14 -20.69 -16.59
N ARG A 101 26.11 -19.43 -17.03
CA ARG A 101 25.87 -18.27 -16.17
C ARG A 101 24.46 -18.30 -15.56
N ILE A 102 23.45 -18.61 -16.37
CA ILE A 102 22.05 -18.66 -15.97
C ILE A 102 21.82 -19.83 -15.00
N LYS A 103 22.38 -21.01 -15.28
CA LYS A 103 22.34 -22.15 -14.37
C LYS A 103 22.98 -21.83 -13.02
N ALA A 104 24.12 -21.15 -13.01
CA ALA A 104 24.79 -20.73 -11.77
C ALA A 104 23.92 -19.76 -10.94
N TYR A 105 23.20 -18.84 -11.58
CA TYR A 105 22.24 -17.96 -10.90
C TYR A 105 21.08 -18.75 -10.25
N GLY A 106 20.68 -19.86 -10.88
CA GLY A 106 19.64 -20.77 -10.41
C GLY A 106 19.98 -21.54 -9.13
N VAL A 107 21.26 -21.71 -8.78
CA VAL A 107 21.70 -22.46 -7.60
C VAL A 107 21.21 -21.78 -6.32
N ARG A 108 20.56 -22.53 -5.41
CA ARG A 108 20.03 -21.98 -4.15
C ARG A 108 21.14 -21.72 -3.13
N ASP A 109 21.04 -20.60 -2.41
CA ASP A 109 22.01 -20.23 -1.38
C ASP A 109 21.76 -20.92 -0.02
N ASN A 110 20.55 -21.48 0.23
CA ASN A 110 20.18 -22.16 1.49
C ASN A 110 19.07 -23.21 1.28
N GLU A 111 19.12 -24.32 2.04
CA GLU A 111 18.18 -25.45 2.04
C GLU A 111 16.78 -25.15 2.62
N GLU A 112 16.59 -24.01 3.30
CA GLU A 112 15.32 -23.68 4.00
C GLU A 112 14.21 -23.12 3.11
N ASN A 113 14.48 -22.82 1.83
CA ASN A 113 13.44 -22.32 0.91
C ASN A 113 12.78 -23.49 0.17
N ALA A 114 11.46 -23.64 0.35
CA ALA A 114 10.61 -24.44 -0.54
C ALA A 114 10.88 -24.03 -2.00
N GLY A 115 10.95 -25.00 -2.91
CA GLY A 115 11.22 -24.70 -4.31
C GLY A 115 10.21 -23.77 -4.95
N ASP A 116 10.67 -23.00 -5.93
CA ASP A 116 9.85 -22.08 -6.70
C ASP A 116 9.55 -22.64 -8.11
N SER A 117 8.69 -21.96 -8.88
CA SER A 117 8.25 -22.47 -10.17
C SER A 117 9.35 -22.48 -11.25
N LEU A 118 10.49 -21.84 -11.00
CA LEU A 118 11.55 -21.66 -12.00
C LEU A 118 12.69 -22.66 -11.80
N ASP A 119 12.75 -23.36 -10.67
CA ASP A 119 13.83 -24.27 -10.34
C ASP A 119 14.03 -25.39 -11.36
N GLU A 120 12.94 -25.92 -11.93
CA GLU A 120 13.00 -26.94 -12.99
C GLU A 120 13.60 -26.39 -14.29
N MET A 121 13.26 -25.15 -14.65
CA MET A 121 13.86 -24.48 -15.81
C MET A 121 15.37 -24.30 -15.62
N PHE A 122 15.81 -23.82 -14.45
CA PHE A 122 17.25 -23.66 -14.18
C PHE A 122 18.00 -25.00 -14.11
N SER A 123 17.39 -26.06 -13.58
CA SER A 123 18.04 -27.36 -13.44
C SER A 123 18.20 -28.09 -14.78
N SER A 124 17.24 -27.91 -15.70
CA SER A 124 17.23 -28.49 -17.05
C SER A 124 18.27 -27.89 -18.01
N LEU A 125 18.87 -26.74 -17.68
CA LEU A 125 19.93 -26.14 -18.50
C LEU A 125 21.18 -27.02 -18.47
N GLU A 126 21.77 -27.29 -19.62
CA GLU A 126 22.99 -28.08 -19.76
C GLU A 126 24.12 -27.25 -20.35
N PRO A 127 25.09 -26.77 -19.56
CA PRO A 127 26.16 -25.90 -20.06
C PRO A 127 27.14 -26.56 -21.02
N LEU A 128 27.13 -27.90 -21.13
CA LEU A 128 28.01 -28.70 -22.00
C LEU A 128 29.46 -28.21 -21.98
N THR A 129 30.01 -28.02 -20.77
CA THR A 129 31.34 -27.43 -20.54
C THR A 129 32.47 -28.06 -21.38
N PRO A 130 32.50 -29.40 -21.60
CA PRO A 130 33.51 -30.01 -22.47
C PRO A 130 33.48 -29.49 -23.91
N LEU A 131 32.29 -29.46 -24.53
CA LEU A 131 32.09 -28.96 -25.89
C LEU A 131 32.43 -27.46 -25.98
N ASN A 132 31.95 -26.66 -25.03
CA ASN A 132 32.20 -25.22 -25.03
C ASN A 132 33.69 -24.89 -24.93
N ASN A 133 34.41 -25.57 -24.03
CA ASN A 133 35.85 -25.38 -23.87
C ASN A 133 36.62 -25.80 -25.13
N GLU A 134 36.19 -26.86 -25.80
CA GLU A 134 36.84 -27.33 -27.02
C GLU A 134 36.63 -26.36 -28.19
N ILE A 135 35.42 -25.82 -28.35
CA ILE A 135 35.15 -24.76 -29.34
C ILE A 135 36.04 -23.54 -29.08
N LYS A 136 36.14 -23.07 -27.83
CA LYS A 136 36.96 -21.91 -27.46
C LYS A 136 38.46 -22.15 -27.59
N ARG A 137 38.90 -23.39 -27.39
CA ARG A 137 40.30 -23.79 -27.60
C ARG A 137 40.67 -23.76 -29.07
N CYS A 138 39.77 -24.22 -29.93
CA CYS A 138 40.04 -24.35 -31.37
C CYS A 138 39.76 -23.07 -32.16
N ILE A 139 38.77 -22.26 -31.78
CA ILE A 139 38.31 -21.09 -32.55
C ILE A 139 38.58 -19.81 -31.75
N ILE A 140 39.47 -18.95 -32.26
CA ILE A 140 39.82 -17.66 -31.65
C ILE A 140 38.83 -16.58 -32.11
N SER A 141 38.53 -16.55 -33.41
CA SER A 141 37.56 -15.64 -34.03
C SER A 141 36.92 -16.29 -35.26
N GLU A 142 35.96 -15.61 -35.89
CA GLU A 142 35.28 -16.12 -37.09
C GLU A 142 36.23 -16.43 -38.25
N GLU A 143 37.39 -15.77 -38.30
CA GLU A 143 38.40 -15.91 -39.36
C GLU A 143 39.66 -16.66 -38.89
N GLU A 144 39.82 -16.87 -37.58
CA GLU A 144 41.06 -17.38 -37.00
C GLU A 144 40.85 -18.62 -36.15
N ILE A 145 41.41 -19.73 -36.61
CA ILE A 145 41.54 -20.99 -35.87
C ILE A 145 42.87 -21.01 -35.14
N ALA A 146 42.89 -21.52 -33.91
CA ALA A 146 44.08 -21.60 -33.08
C ALA A 146 45.15 -22.54 -33.66
N ASP A 147 46.43 -22.17 -33.52
CA ASP A 147 47.56 -23.00 -33.98
C ASP A 147 47.57 -24.40 -33.36
N ASP A 148 47.10 -24.52 -32.12
CA ASP A 148 47.06 -25.74 -31.32
C ASP A 148 45.70 -26.46 -31.35
N ALA A 149 44.78 -26.03 -32.24
CA ALA A 149 43.52 -26.72 -32.48
C ALA A 149 43.74 -28.19 -32.87
N SER A 150 44.72 -28.47 -33.73
CA SER A 150 45.20 -29.82 -33.99
C SER A 150 46.74 -29.91 -34.09
N PRO A 151 47.35 -31.05 -33.69
CA PRO A 151 48.79 -31.26 -33.88
C PRO A 151 49.22 -31.18 -35.36
N ALA A 152 48.33 -31.57 -36.29
CA ALA A 152 48.59 -31.52 -37.72
C ALA A 152 48.60 -30.07 -38.22
N LEU A 153 47.61 -29.26 -37.81
CA LEU A 153 47.55 -27.83 -38.15
C LEU A 153 48.80 -27.09 -37.67
N LYS A 154 49.21 -27.34 -36.42
CA LYS A 154 50.44 -26.78 -35.84
C LYS A 154 51.69 -27.10 -36.68
N ASN A 155 51.80 -28.35 -37.14
CA ASN A 155 52.93 -28.79 -37.97
C ASN A 155 52.88 -28.17 -39.37
N ILE A 156 51.69 -28.03 -39.97
CA ILE A 156 51.48 -27.38 -41.26
C ILE A 156 51.87 -25.91 -41.18
N ARG A 157 51.33 -25.15 -40.22
CA ARG A 157 51.65 -23.73 -40.02
C ARG A 157 53.14 -23.49 -39.73
N ARG A 158 53.77 -24.36 -38.92
CA ARG A 158 55.22 -24.33 -38.72
C ARG A 158 55.99 -24.54 -40.03
N SER A 159 55.55 -25.48 -40.85
CA SER A 159 56.17 -25.76 -42.15
C SER A 159 55.99 -24.60 -43.13
N MET A 160 54.81 -23.95 -43.13
CA MET A 160 54.54 -22.74 -43.91
C MET A 160 55.46 -21.60 -43.49
N LYS A 161 55.63 -21.37 -42.18
CA LYS A 161 56.55 -20.36 -41.66
C LYS A 161 58.00 -20.62 -42.13
N VAL A 162 58.47 -21.87 -42.03
CA VAL A 162 59.81 -22.24 -42.51
C VAL A 162 59.94 -22.07 -44.03
N ALA A 163 58.93 -22.45 -44.82
CA ALA A 163 58.93 -22.25 -46.26
C ALA A 163 58.96 -20.76 -46.62
N ASN A 164 58.16 -19.95 -45.92
CA ASN A 164 58.09 -18.50 -46.10
C ASN A 164 59.42 -17.81 -45.76
N ASP A 165 60.04 -18.17 -44.63
CA ASP A 165 61.35 -17.64 -44.23
C ASP A 165 62.43 -17.97 -45.28
N LYS A 166 62.42 -19.19 -45.83
CA LYS A 166 63.34 -19.60 -46.90
C LYS A 166 63.10 -18.85 -48.21
N ILE A 167 61.84 -18.59 -48.59
CA ILE A 167 61.50 -17.79 -49.77
C ILE A 167 62.03 -16.37 -49.59
N HIS A 168 61.77 -15.75 -48.43
CA HIS A 168 62.27 -14.41 -48.12
C HIS A 168 63.79 -14.33 -48.10
N GLU A 169 64.48 -15.33 -47.53
CA GLU A 169 65.95 -15.39 -47.53
C GLU A 169 66.51 -15.46 -48.96
N GLN A 170 65.95 -16.31 -49.82
CA GLN A 170 66.37 -16.42 -51.22
C GLN A 170 66.05 -15.16 -52.04
N LEU A 171 64.86 -14.58 -51.85
CA LEU A 171 64.48 -13.35 -52.53
C LEU A 171 65.33 -12.16 -52.08
N ASN A 172 65.64 -12.05 -50.78
CA ASN A 172 66.54 -11.02 -50.26
C ASN A 172 67.97 -11.19 -50.78
N SER A 173 68.45 -12.42 -50.91
CA SER A 173 69.74 -12.71 -51.56
C SER A 173 69.76 -12.25 -53.02
N LEU A 174 68.68 -12.52 -53.76
CA LEU A 174 68.53 -12.04 -55.15
C LEU A 174 68.43 -10.51 -55.23
N LEU A 175 67.66 -9.85 -54.36
CA LEU A 175 67.54 -8.39 -54.27
C LEU A 175 68.88 -7.69 -53.92
N ASN A 176 69.74 -8.36 -53.15
CA ASN A 176 71.04 -7.83 -52.75
C ASN A 176 72.17 -8.12 -53.76
N SER A 177 71.92 -8.98 -54.74
CA SER A 177 72.89 -9.24 -55.81
C SER A 177 73.00 -8.05 -56.77
N SER A 178 74.23 -7.62 -57.06
CA SER A 178 74.54 -6.44 -57.88
C SER A 178 73.97 -6.52 -59.30
N SER A 179 73.87 -7.74 -59.85
CA SER A 179 73.35 -8.04 -61.19
C SER A 179 71.82 -7.94 -61.31
N SER A 180 71.10 -8.15 -60.19
CA SER A 180 69.64 -8.14 -60.18
C SER A 180 69.08 -6.74 -59.89
N ARG A 181 69.78 -5.90 -59.10
CA ARG A 181 69.36 -4.52 -58.80
C ARG A 181 69.14 -3.64 -60.03
N THR A 182 69.96 -3.80 -61.07
CA THR A 182 69.80 -3.05 -62.33
C THR A 182 68.60 -3.50 -63.16
N LYS A 183 68.15 -4.76 -62.98
CA LYS A 183 67.06 -5.39 -63.74
C LYS A 183 65.68 -5.14 -63.12
N LEU A 184 65.64 -4.87 -61.82
CA LEU A 184 64.43 -4.62 -61.06
C LEU A 184 63.88 -3.20 -61.33
N GLN A 185 62.56 -3.08 -61.35
CA GLN A 185 61.89 -1.78 -61.38
C GLN A 185 61.96 -1.13 -60.00
N GLU A 186 61.62 -1.92 -58.96
CA GLU A 186 61.64 -1.53 -57.55
C GLU A 186 62.29 -2.64 -56.72
N ASN A 187 63.05 -2.27 -55.69
CA ASN A 187 63.81 -3.22 -54.87
C ASN A 187 62.98 -3.73 -53.69
N ILE A 188 61.79 -4.27 -53.99
CA ILE A 188 60.83 -4.78 -53.02
C ILE A 188 60.35 -6.18 -53.41
N ILE A 189 60.04 -7.00 -52.42
CA ILE A 189 59.33 -8.26 -52.63
C ILE A 189 57.84 -7.92 -52.72
N THR A 190 57.18 -8.41 -53.77
CA THR A 190 55.75 -8.19 -53.99
C THR A 190 55.02 -9.53 -54.05
N MET A 191 53.74 -9.55 -53.67
CA MET A 191 52.91 -10.73 -53.80
C MET A 191 51.89 -10.51 -54.93
N ARG A 192 51.83 -11.42 -55.89
CA ARG A 192 50.85 -11.42 -57.00
C ARG A 192 50.18 -12.77 -57.07
N ASN A 193 48.84 -12.79 -57.07
CA ASN A 193 48.04 -14.02 -57.07
C ASN A 193 48.45 -15.02 -55.96
N GLY A 194 48.81 -14.52 -54.78
CA GLY A 194 49.27 -15.34 -53.65
C GLY A 194 50.69 -15.91 -53.80
N ARG A 195 51.50 -15.42 -54.76
CA ARG A 195 52.88 -15.86 -54.98
C ARG A 195 53.87 -14.72 -54.81
N TYR A 196 55.00 -15.00 -54.16
CA TYR A 196 56.07 -14.02 -54.03
C TYR A 196 56.82 -13.83 -55.35
N CYS A 197 56.82 -12.60 -55.84
CA CYS A 197 57.36 -12.18 -57.12
C CYS A 197 58.23 -10.93 -56.96
N LEU A 198 59.16 -10.76 -57.90
CA LEU A 198 59.97 -9.56 -58.03
C LEU A 198 59.51 -8.71 -59.22
N PRO A 199 59.39 -7.38 -59.10
CA PRO A 199 59.02 -6.50 -60.19
C PRO A 199 60.23 -6.21 -61.10
N ILE A 200 60.20 -6.71 -62.33
CA ILE A 200 61.29 -6.62 -63.31
C ILE A 200 60.89 -5.68 -64.46
N LYS A 201 61.83 -4.86 -64.94
CA LYS A 201 61.59 -4.02 -66.13
C LYS A 201 61.41 -4.90 -67.36
N GLN A 202 60.45 -4.56 -68.21
CA GLN A 202 60.09 -5.37 -69.39
C GLN A 202 61.29 -5.69 -70.30
N GLU A 203 62.25 -4.77 -70.40
CA GLU A 203 63.48 -4.89 -71.21
C GLU A 203 64.38 -6.08 -70.80
N TYR A 204 64.32 -6.51 -69.53
CA TYR A 204 65.16 -7.58 -68.99
C TYR A 204 64.46 -8.94 -68.91
N ARG A 205 63.28 -9.10 -69.53
CA ARG A 205 62.49 -10.34 -69.53
C ARG A 205 63.32 -11.59 -69.87
N GLY A 206 64.15 -11.53 -70.91
CA GLY A 206 64.94 -12.67 -71.37
C GLY A 206 66.18 -12.99 -70.52
N GLN A 207 66.59 -12.07 -69.63
CA GLN A 207 67.82 -12.16 -68.84
C GLN A 207 67.59 -12.52 -67.37
N PHE A 208 66.33 -12.71 -66.98
CA PHE A 208 65.96 -13.08 -65.62
C PHE A 208 65.20 -14.42 -65.64
N PRO A 209 65.81 -15.52 -65.16
CA PRO A 209 65.19 -16.84 -65.20
C PRO A 209 64.05 -16.95 -64.18
N GLY A 210 62.82 -17.07 -64.67
CA GLY A 210 61.62 -17.19 -63.82
C GLY A 210 60.32 -17.27 -64.62
N MET A 211 59.21 -17.49 -63.92
CA MET A 211 57.86 -17.50 -64.49
C MET A 211 57.16 -16.16 -64.29
N ILE A 212 56.40 -15.71 -65.28
CA ILE A 212 55.68 -14.43 -65.23
C ILE A 212 54.27 -14.70 -64.73
N HIS A 213 53.87 -14.02 -63.66
CA HIS A 213 52.54 -14.18 -63.06
C HIS A 213 51.59 -13.04 -63.37
N ASP A 214 52.12 -11.83 -63.57
CA ASP A 214 51.32 -10.64 -63.80
C ASP A 214 52.12 -9.55 -64.52
N GLN A 215 51.44 -8.57 -65.09
CA GLN A 215 52.01 -7.41 -65.77
C GLN A 215 51.32 -6.12 -65.32
N SER A 216 52.08 -5.03 -65.16
CA SER A 216 51.50 -3.73 -64.81
C SER A 216 50.54 -3.21 -65.88
N SER A 217 49.60 -2.34 -65.48
CA SER A 217 48.61 -1.71 -66.39
C SER A 217 49.26 -0.94 -67.54
N SER A 218 50.47 -0.39 -67.30
CA SER A 218 51.31 0.30 -68.28
C SER A 218 52.11 -0.64 -69.19
N GLY A 219 52.14 -1.94 -68.90
CA GLY A 219 52.97 -2.94 -69.57
C GLY A 219 54.45 -2.93 -69.19
N SER A 220 54.94 -1.86 -68.55
CA SER A 220 56.37 -1.60 -68.32
C SER A 220 57.04 -2.52 -67.28
N THR A 221 56.26 -3.11 -66.37
CA THR A 221 56.78 -3.94 -65.28
C THR A 221 56.17 -5.33 -65.32
N LEU A 222 57.02 -6.35 -65.29
CA LEU A 222 56.66 -7.76 -65.24
C LEU A 222 56.88 -8.30 -63.82
N PHE A 223 55.87 -8.94 -63.23
CA PHE A 223 56.00 -9.61 -61.95
C PHE A 223 56.45 -11.04 -62.19
N VAL A 224 57.72 -11.31 -61.87
CA VAL A 224 58.38 -12.58 -62.17
C VAL A 224 58.69 -13.32 -60.87
N GLU A 225 58.30 -14.60 -60.81
CA GLU A 225 58.71 -15.56 -59.80
C GLU A 225 60.07 -16.16 -60.21
N PRO A 226 61.17 -15.87 -59.49
CA PRO A 226 62.48 -16.41 -59.83
C PRO A 226 62.51 -17.94 -59.73
N MET A 227 63.24 -18.60 -60.65
CA MET A 227 63.35 -20.07 -60.69
C MET A 227 63.79 -20.70 -59.34
N ALA A 228 64.59 -19.98 -58.56
CA ALA A 228 65.07 -20.42 -57.24
C ALA A 228 63.93 -20.65 -56.24
N VAL A 229 62.86 -19.84 -56.29
CA VAL A 229 61.74 -19.89 -55.34
C VAL A 229 60.50 -20.56 -55.90
N VAL A 230 60.42 -20.89 -57.20
CA VAL A 230 59.26 -21.58 -57.82
C VAL A 230 58.86 -22.84 -57.05
N LYS A 231 59.84 -23.68 -56.67
CA LYS A 231 59.55 -24.89 -55.89
C LYS A 231 58.99 -24.55 -54.51
N LEU A 232 59.62 -23.60 -53.80
CA LEU A 232 59.21 -23.21 -52.45
C LEU A 232 57.82 -22.56 -52.43
N ASN A 233 57.48 -21.75 -53.43
CA ASN A 233 56.14 -21.16 -53.57
C ASN A 233 55.08 -22.22 -53.91
N ASN A 234 55.40 -23.22 -54.73
CA ASN A 234 54.49 -24.35 -54.95
C ASN A 234 54.31 -25.19 -53.68
N ASP A 235 55.39 -25.48 -52.94
CA ASP A 235 55.34 -26.19 -51.66
C ASP A 235 54.51 -25.38 -50.63
N LEU A 236 54.68 -24.05 -50.57
CA LEU A 236 53.88 -23.16 -49.74
C LEU A 236 52.40 -23.23 -50.14
N LYS A 237 52.10 -23.22 -51.44
CA LYS A 237 50.71 -23.31 -51.92
C LYS A 237 50.06 -24.65 -51.60
N GLU A 238 50.81 -25.75 -51.67
CA GLU A 238 50.32 -27.07 -51.24
C GLU A 238 50.07 -27.10 -49.73
N LEU A 239 50.93 -26.47 -48.93
CA LEU A 239 50.72 -26.33 -47.49
C LEU A 239 49.50 -25.47 -47.15
N GLU A 240 49.23 -24.38 -47.87
CA GLU A 240 48.00 -23.58 -47.70
C GLU A 240 46.74 -24.41 -47.97
N ILE A 241 46.74 -25.26 -49.01
CA ILE A 241 45.61 -26.15 -49.30
C ILE A 241 45.43 -27.16 -48.17
N LYS A 242 46.53 -27.77 -47.69
CA LYS A 242 46.50 -28.71 -46.56
C LYS A 242 46.04 -28.04 -45.27
N GLU A 243 46.40 -26.78 -45.06
CA GLU A 243 45.93 -25.98 -43.92
C GLU A 243 44.41 -25.85 -43.98
N GLN A 244 43.86 -25.46 -45.14
CA GLN A 244 42.42 -25.30 -45.32
C GLN A 244 41.67 -26.63 -45.13
N GLU A 245 42.17 -27.74 -45.70
CA GLU A 245 41.60 -29.08 -45.51
C GLU A 245 41.62 -29.51 -44.03
N GLU A 246 42.69 -29.17 -43.30
CA GLU A 246 42.80 -29.49 -41.88
C GLU A 246 41.84 -28.63 -41.04
N ILE A 247 41.67 -27.35 -41.37
CA ILE A 247 40.67 -26.47 -40.75
C ILE A 247 39.26 -27.03 -40.97
N GLU A 248 38.92 -27.45 -42.20
CA GLU A 248 37.61 -28.05 -42.49
C GLU A 248 37.36 -29.33 -41.69
N LYS A 249 38.39 -30.17 -41.49
CA LYS A 249 38.30 -31.35 -40.62
C LYS A 249 38.06 -30.99 -39.16
N ILE A 250 38.74 -29.98 -38.63
CA ILE A 250 38.55 -29.51 -37.25
C ILE A 250 37.11 -29.00 -37.08
N LEU A 251 36.62 -28.19 -38.02
CA LEU A 251 35.24 -27.70 -37.99
C LEU A 251 34.22 -28.84 -38.11
N ALA A 252 34.50 -29.85 -38.94
CA ALA A 252 33.66 -31.03 -39.05
C ALA A 252 33.61 -31.85 -37.76
N ASP A 253 34.75 -32.03 -37.08
CA ASP A 253 34.81 -32.73 -35.80
C ASP A 253 34.03 -31.99 -34.70
N LEU A 254 34.24 -30.67 -34.57
CA LEU A 254 33.48 -29.83 -33.65
C LEU A 254 31.97 -29.86 -33.96
N SER A 255 31.61 -29.85 -35.25
CA SER A 255 30.21 -29.97 -35.69
C SER A 255 29.62 -31.32 -35.30
N ASN A 256 30.37 -32.42 -35.43
CA ASN A 256 29.90 -33.75 -35.01
C ASN A 256 29.71 -33.82 -33.49
N GLN A 257 30.63 -33.24 -32.71
CA GLN A 257 30.47 -33.16 -31.26
C GLN A 257 29.24 -32.34 -30.86
N ALA A 258 29.00 -31.21 -31.53
CA ALA A 258 27.78 -30.41 -31.32
C ALA A 258 26.51 -31.14 -31.78
N GLY A 259 26.58 -31.93 -32.85
CA GLY A 259 25.46 -32.69 -33.39
C GLY A 259 24.92 -33.76 -32.44
N ILE A 260 25.80 -34.38 -31.64
CA ILE A 260 25.39 -35.34 -30.60
C ILE A 260 24.51 -34.67 -29.53
N GLU A 261 24.77 -33.40 -29.25
CA GLU A 261 24.13 -32.64 -28.17
C GLU A 261 23.00 -31.71 -28.68
N THR A 262 22.47 -31.96 -29.88
CA THR A 262 21.47 -31.09 -30.53
C THR A 262 20.22 -30.88 -29.67
N GLU A 263 19.70 -31.93 -29.02
CA GLU A 263 18.52 -31.84 -28.14
C GLU A 263 18.78 -30.93 -26.94
N ASN A 264 19.95 -31.07 -26.31
CA ASN A 264 20.37 -30.24 -25.17
C ASN A 264 20.58 -28.78 -25.57
N LEU A 265 21.15 -28.54 -26.75
CA LEU A 265 21.31 -27.19 -27.30
C LEU A 265 19.96 -26.53 -27.61
N ASP A 266 19.02 -27.24 -28.23
CA ASP A 266 17.67 -26.73 -28.49
C ASP A 266 16.93 -26.44 -27.18
N ASN A 267 17.01 -27.34 -26.20
CA ASN A 267 16.42 -27.14 -24.88
C ASN A 267 16.99 -25.89 -24.20
N ASN A 268 18.32 -25.71 -24.19
CA ASN A 268 18.96 -24.52 -23.66
C ASN A 268 18.44 -23.24 -24.31
N VAL A 269 18.35 -23.20 -25.64
CA VAL A 269 17.86 -22.00 -26.35
C VAL A 269 16.43 -21.67 -25.94
N ARG A 270 15.54 -22.67 -25.89
CA ARG A 270 14.14 -22.49 -25.50
C ARG A 270 14.00 -22.03 -24.05
N VAL A 271 14.62 -22.75 -23.13
CA VAL A 271 14.54 -22.47 -21.68
C VAL A 271 15.16 -21.11 -21.35
N ILE A 272 16.30 -20.76 -21.95
CA ILE A 272 16.91 -19.44 -21.75
C ILE A 272 16.02 -18.32 -22.29
N ALA A 273 15.42 -18.49 -23.48
CA ALA A 273 14.50 -17.51 -24.04
C ALA A 273 13.26 -17.32 -23.16
N GLU A 274 12.71 -18.41 -22.62
CA GLU A 274 11.56 -18.38 -21.72
C GLU A 274 11.92 -17.74 -20.37
N LEU A 275 13.08 -18.07 -19.80
CA LEU A 275 13.58 -17.40 -18.59
C LEU A 275 13.79 -15.90 -18.83
N ASP A 276 14.35 -15.48 -19.97
CA ASP A 276 14.48 -14.05 -20.31
C ASP A 276 13.12 -13.35 -20.37
N PHE A 277 12.14 -13.99 -21.01
CA PHE A 277 10.76 -13.50 -21.04
C PHE A 277 10.15 -13.35 -19.63
N ILE A 278 10.27 -14.36 -18.77
CA ILE A 278 9.77 -14.33 -17.39
C ILE A 278 10.47 -13.22 -16.58
N PHE A 279 11.80 -13.11 -16.69
CA PHE A 279 12.56 -12.08 -16.00
C PHE A 279 12.26 -10.67 -16.53
N ALA A 280 11.92 -10.52 -17.81
CA ALA A 280 11.43 -9.26 -18.36
C ALA A 280 10.09 -8.86 -17.73
N ARG A 281 9.15 -9.81 -17.54
CA ARG A 281 7.87 -9.55 -16.81
C ARG A 281 8.14 -9.09 -15.38
N ALA A 282 9.07 -9.75 -14.69
CA ALA A 282 9.47 -9.38 -13.34
C ALA A 282 10.18 -8.01 -13.28
N ALA A 283 11.05 -7.70 -14.24
CA ALA A 283 11.68 -6.38 -14.34
C ALA A 283 10.65 -5.27 -14.59
N LEU A 284 9.65 -5.53 -15.44
CA LEU A 284 8.54 -4.62 -15.68
C LEU A 284 7.73 -4.39 -14.40
N SER A 285 7.41 -5.47 -13.69
CA SER A 285 6.74 -5.44 -12.39
C SER A 285 7.52 -4.56 -11.39
N LYS A 286 8.83 -4.74 -11.28
CA LYS A 286 9.70 -3.91 -10.45
C LYS A 286 9.66 -2.42 -10.85
N GLN A 287 9.71 -2.13 -12.15
CA GLN A 287 9.66 -0.75 -12.66
C GLN A 287 8.32 -0.06 -12.35
N MET A 288 7.20 -0.78 -12.48
CA MET A 288 5.87 -0.23 -12.22
C MET A 288 5.43 -0.30 -10.75
N LYS A 289 6.24 -0.93 -9.88
CA LYS A 289 5.85 -1.32 -8.51
C LYS A 289 4.59 -2.19 -8.50
N GLY A 290 4.59 -3.19 -9.37
CA GLY A 290 3.48 -4.10 -9.59
C GLY A 290 3.37 -5.16 -8.51
N THR A 291 2.13 -5.60 -8.26
CA THR A 291 1.78 -6.69 -7.35
C THR A 291 1.00 -7.75 -8.12
N GLU A 292 1.11 -9.01 -7.68
CA GLU A 292 0.31 -10.11 -8.16
C GLU A 292 -1.17 -9.91 -7.73
N PRO A 293 -2.13 -9.84 -8.67
CA PRO A 293 -3.54 -9.81 -8.32
C PRO A 293 -4.08 -11.23 -8.06
N ALA A 294 -5.05 -11.35 -7.16
CA ALA A 294 -5.84 -12.58 -7.03
C ALA A 294 -6.82 -12.71 -8.21
N PHE A 295 -7.03 -13.94 -8.70
CA PHE A 295 -7.93 -14.20 -9.82
C PHE A 295 -9.20 -14.95 -9.40
N ASN A 296 -10.32 -14.61 -10.04
CA ASN A 296 -11.59 -15.33 -9.91
C ASN A 296 -12.32 -15.50 -11.26
N ASP A 297 -13.29 -16.40 -11.28
CA ASP A 297 -14.20 -16.71 -12.40
C ASP A 297 -15.62 -16.12 -12.21
N LYS A 298 -15.79 -15.25 -11.20
CA LYS A 298 -17.10 -14.73 -10.76
C LYS A 298 -17.41 -13.34 -11.30
N GLY A 299 -16.51 -12.77 -12.11
CA GLY A 299 -16.64 -11.40 -12.65
C GLY A 299 -16.30 -10.30 -11.63
N ILE A 300 -15.70 -10.64 -10.49
CA ILE A 300 -15.37 -9.69 -9.43
C ILE A 300 -14.05 -8.97 -9.74
N ILE A 301 -14.10 -7.64 -9.79
CA ILE A 301 -12.94 -6.76 -9.89
C ILE A 301 -12.87 -5.94 -8.60
N ASN A 302 -11.70 -5.95 -7.95
CA ASN A 302 -11.43 -5.19 -6.74
C ASN A 302 -9.99 -4.65 -6.79
N ILE A 303 -9.83 -3.46 -7.37
CA ILE A 303 -8.53 -2.80 -7.49
C ILE A 303 -8.34 -1.88 -6.29
N LYS A 304 -7.26 -2.08 -5.54
CA LYS A 304 -6.90 -1.26 -4.39
C LYS A 304 -5.74 -0.36 -4.75
N LYS A 305 -5.89 0.96 -4.60
CA LYS A 305 -4.88 1.98 -4.91
C LYS A 305 -4.17 1.79 -6.27
N GLY A 306 -4.93 1.40 -7.29
CA GLY A 306 -4.42 1.19 -8.64
C GLY A 306 -3.90 2.49 -9.27
N ARG A 307 -2.79 2.42 -9.99
CA ARG A 307 -2.18 3.58 -10.66
C ARG A 307 -1.99 3.28 -12.15
N HIS A 308 -2.45 4.15 -13.03
CA HIS A 308 -2.26 3.93 -14.46
C HIS A 308 -0.75 3.92 -14.84
N PRO A 309 -0.19 2.83 -15.40
CA PRO A 309 1.26 2.62 -15.59
C PRO A 309 1.91 3.53 -16.64
N LEU A 310 1.11 4.16 -17.51
CA LEU A 310 1.60 5.13 -18.50
C LEU A 310 1.68 6.57 -17.95
N ILE A 311 1.10 6.83 -16.78
CA ILE A 311 1.18 8.13 -16.12
C ILE A 311 2.34 8.09 -15.13
N ASP A 312 3.12 9.18 -15.05
CA ASP A 312 4.23 9.29 -14.11
C ASP A 312 3.77 8.96 -12.68
N SER A 313 4.46 8.01 -12.05
CA SER A 313 4.23 7.55 -10.66
C SER A 313 4.13 8.67 -9.63
N LYS A 314 4.78 9.82 -9.86
CA LYS A 314 4.75 10.99 -8.96
C LYS A 314 3.50 11.86 -9.15
N LYS A 315 2.88 11.81 -10.33
CA LYS A 315 1.70 12.61 -10.70
C LYS A 315 0.41 11.80 -10.59
N VAL A 316 0.48 10.50 -10.86
CA VAL A 316 -0.69 9.60 -10.84
C VAL A 316 -1.22 9.46 -9.41
N VAL A 317 -2.52 9.69 -9.27
CA VAL A 317 -3.23 9.45 -8.01
C VAL A 317 -3.78 8.02 -8.02
N PRO A 318 -3.64 7.26 -6.93
CA PRO A 318 -4.19 5.92 -6.83
C PRO A 318 -5.72 5.93 -6.77
N ILE A 319 -6.37 4.95 -7.42
CA ILE A 319 -7.82 4.76 -7.42
C ILE A 319 -8.22 3.43 -6.81
N ASP A 320 -9.36 3.41 -6.10
CA ASP A 320 -9.99 2.19 -5.60
C ASP A 320 -11.24 1.91 -6.46
N ILE A 321 -11.35 0.69 -6.99
CA ILE A 321 -12.48 0.30 -7.86
C ILE A 321 -13.00 -1.07 -7.43
N THR A 322 -14.31 -1.16 -7.22
CA THR A 322 -15.03 -2.42 -7.04
C THR A 322 -16.09 -2.58 -8.13
N LEU A 323 -16.23 -3.79 -8.68
CA LEU A 323 -17.22 -4.15 -9.69
C LEU A 323 -17.48 -5.67 -9.66
N GLY A 324 -18.70 -6.11 -9.97
CA GLY A 324 -19.08 -7.52 -10.10
C GLY A 324 -19.52 -8.23 -8.82
N LYS A 325 -19.37 -7.61 -7.65
CA LYS A 325 -19.82 -8.18 -6.36
C LYS A 325 -21.25 -7.76 -6.02
N ASP A 326 -21.43 -6.51 -5.59
CA ASP A 326 -22.73 -5.97 -5.18
C ASP A 326 -23.51 -5.38 -6.38
N PHE A 327 -22.79 -4.97 -7.42
CA PHE A 327 -23.30 -4.41 -8.67
C PHE A 327 -22.41 -4.86 -9.81
N ASN A 328 -22.96 -5.03 -11.01
CA ASN A 328 -22.23 -5.43 -12.22
C ASN A 328 -22.13 -4.29 -13.25
N LEU A 329 -22.78 -3.16 -13.00
CA LEU A 329 -22.74 -1.97 -13.85
C LEU A 329 -22.32 -0.76 -13.02
N LEU A 330 -21.22 -0.12 -13.42
CA LEU A 330 -20.71 1.10 -12.81
C LEU A 330 -20.83 2.27 -13.79
N VAL A 331 -21.65 3.27 -13.44
CA VAL A 331 -21.77 4.53 -14.18
C VAL A 331 -20.86 5.57 -13.54
N ILE A 332 -19.95 6.15 -14.29
CA ILE A 332 -19.01 7.18 -13.81
C ILE A 332 -19.43 8.54 -14.32
N THR A 333 -19.65 9.45 -13.38
CA THR A 333 -20.06 10.82 -13.63
C THR A 333 -19.03 11.83 -13.11
N GLY A 334 -19.07 13.04 -13.64
CA GLY A 334 -18.16 14.13 -13.26
C GLY A 334 -17.65 14.93 -14.47
N PRO A 335 -16.91 16.03 -14.26
CA PRO A 335 -16.33 16.83 -15.34
C PRO A 335 -15.27 16.03 -16.12
N ASN A 336 -15.08 16.35 -17.40
CA ASN A 336 -14.16 15.60 -18.28
C ASN A 336 -12.70 15.62 -17.80
N THR A 337 -12.31 16.67 -17.07
CA THR A 337 -10.99 16.79 -16.42
C THR A 337 -10.83 15.93 -15.16
N GLY A 338 -11.88 15.25 -14.70
CA GLY A 338 -11.92 14.44 -13.47
C GLY A 338 -11.19 13.10 -13.53
N GLY A 339 -10.79 12.64 -14.72
CA GLY A 339 -10.07 11.36 -14.89
C GLY A 339 -10.97 10.15 -15.16
N LYS A 340 -12.23 10.34 -15.59
CA LYS A 340 -13.20 9.27 -15.91
C LYS A 340 -12.63 8.25 -16.91
N THR A 341 -12.15 8.72 -18.06
CA THR A 341 -11.52 7.90 -19.10
C THR A 341 -10.28 7.17 -18.59
N VAL A 342 -9.48 7.82 -17.73
CA VAL A 342 -8.28 7.21 -17.13
C VAL A 342 -8.67 6.07 -16.20
N SER A 343 -9.71 6.22 -15.38
CA SER A 343 -10.22 5.15 -14.52
C SER A 343 -10.69 3.96 -15.35
N LEU A 344 -11.45 4.21 -16.42
CA LEU A 344 -11.96 3.19 -17.32
C LEU A 344 -10.84 2.44 -18.06
N LYS A 345 -9.85 3.18 -18.59
CA LYS A 345 -8.63 2.57 -19.16
C LYS A 345 -7.84 1.77 -18.13
N THR A 346 -7.75 2.24 -16.89
CA THR A 346 -7.01 1.54 -15.82
C THR A 346 -7.60 0.16 -15.55
N VAL A 347 -8.93 0.06 -15.42
CA VAL A 347 -9.61 -1.23 -15.20
C VAL A 347 -9.36 -2.17 -16.37
N GLY A 348 -9.64 -1.72 -17.61
CA GLY A 348 -9.45 -2.55 -18.79
C GLY A 348 -8.01 -3.00 -18.97
N LEU A 349 -7.05 -2.08 -18.82
CA LEU A 349 -5.63 -2.40 -18.93
C LEU A 349 -5.18 -3.37 -17.83
N PHE A 350 -5.62 -3.21 -16.58
CA PHE A 350 -5.26 -4.13 -15.50
C PHE A 350 -5.78 -5.53 -15.75
N THR A 351 -7.01 -5.67 -16.25
CA THR A 351 -7.58 -6.96 -16.67
C THR A 351 -6.70 -7.61 -17.74
N LEU A 352 -6.32 -6.86 -18.79
CA LEU A 352 -5.48 -7.38 -19.88
C LEU A 352 -4.06 -7.75 -19.40
N LEU A 353 -3.43 -6.91 -18.58
CA LEU A 353 -2.11 -7.19 -18.00
C LEU A 353 -2.15 -8.43 -17.11
N GLY A 354 -3.15 -8.50 -16.22
CA GLY A 354 -3.36 -9.62 -15.32
C GLY A 354 -3.53 -10.93 -16.08
N GLN A 355 -4.42 -10.96 -17.08
CA GLN A 355 -4.64 -12.13 -17.95
C GLN A 355 -3.45 -12.49 -18.83
N ALA A 356 -2.49 -11.58 -19.04
CA ALA A 356 -1.23 -11.86 -19.71
C ALA A 356 -0.13 -12.40 -18.75
N GLY A 357 -0.44 -12.54 -17.45
CA GLY A 357 0.54 -12.93 -16.44
C GLY A 357 1.47 -11.81 -15.99
N LEU A 358 1.16 -10.55 -16.31
CA LEU A 358 1.88 -9.39 -15.83
C LEU A 358 1.28 -8.91 -14.51
N HIS A 359 2.14 -8.48 -13.59
CA HIS A 359 1.69 -7.82 -12.36
C HIS A 359 1.05 -6.48 -12.69
N ILE A 360 0.16 -6.02 -11.80
CA ILE A 360 -0.53 -4.73 -11.95
C ILE A 360 0.01 -3.72 -10.93
N PRO A 361 0.13 -2.43 -11.28
CA PRO A 361 0.56 -1.37 -10.37
C PRO A 361 -0.57 -0.98 -9.41
N ALA A 362 -0.89 -1.89 -8.50
CA ALA A 362 -1.92 -1.77 -7.48
C ALA A 362 -1.36 -2.16 -6.11
N PHE A 363 -2.16 -2.00 -5.07
CA PHE A 363 -1.84 -2.47 -3.74
C PHE A 363 -2.15 -3.96 -3.61
N ASP A 364 -1.40 -4.61 -2.72
CA ASP A 364 -1.51 -6.04 -2.46
C ASP A 364 -2.94 -6.45 -2.03
N GLY A 365 -3.33 -7.65 -2.45
CA GLY A 365 -4.68 -8.18 -2.29
C GLY A 365 -5.73 -7.49 -3.19
N SER A 366 -5.31 -6.90 -4.30
CA SER A 366 -6.21 -6.56 -5.41
C SER A 366 -6.69 -7.84 -6.10
N GLU A 367 -7.90 -7.82 -6.65
CA GLU A 367 -8.55 -8.98 -7.27
C GLU A 367 -9.04 -8.62 -8.68
N LEU A 368 -8.82 -9.50 -9.65
CA LEU A 368 -9.29 -9.39 -11.03
C LEU A 368 -10.08 -10.63 -11.40
N ALA A 369 -11.08 -10.46 -12.28
CA ALA A 369 -11.76 -11.58 -12.88
C ALA A 369 -11.16 -11.93 -14.25
N VAL A 370 -11.24 -13.21 -14.61
CA VAL A 370 -10.90 -13.68 -15.95
C VAL A 370 -12.11 -13.50 -16.85
N PHE A 371 -11.92 -12.76 -17.94
CA PHE A 371 -12.92 -12.51 -18.98
C PHE A 371 -12.47 -13.15 -20.29
N GLU A 372 -13.41 -13.76 -21.02
CA GLU A 372 -13.18 -14.31 -22.36
C GLU A 372 -12.86 -13.18 -23.35
N GLU A 373 -13.57 -12.06 -23.21
CA GLU A 373 -13.40 -10.89 -24.07
C GLU A 373 -13.53 -9.57 -23.29
N VAL A 374 -12.66 -8.62 -23.64
CA VAL A 374 -12.73 -7.23 -23.17
C VAL A 374 -13.12 -6.35 -24.36
N TYR A 375 -14.22 -5.63 -24.22
CA TYR A 375 -14.71 -4.67 -25.20
C TYR A 375 -14.51 -3.25 -24.69
N ALA A 376 -13.99 -2.38 -25.57
CA ALA A 376 -13.77 -0.98 -25.24
C ALA A 376 -14.24 -0.09 -26.40
N ASP A 377 -15.11 0.86 -26.09
CA ASP A 377 -15.46 1.98 -26.95
C ASP A 377 -14.99 3.28 -26.29
N ILE A 378 -13.74 3.65 -26.60
CA ILE A 378 -13.03 4.78 -25.98
C ILE A 378 -12.42 5.61 -27.12
N GLY A 379 -12.64 6.93 -27.17
CA GLY A 379 -12.14 7.77 -28.27
C GLY A 379 -12.17 9.26 -27.97
N ASP A 380 -11.33 10.01 -28.69
CA ASP A 380 -11.30 11.48 -28.64
C ASP A 380 -12.33 12.06 -29.63
N GLU A 381 -13.35 12.73 -29.12
CA GLU A 381 -14.34 13.47 -29.94
C GLU A 381 -13.79 14.77 -30.57
N GLN A 382 -12.50 15.08 -30.41
CA GLN A 382 -11.94 16.41 -30.69
C GLN A 382 -11.35 16.62 -32.09
N SER A 383 -11.40 15.63 -32.99
CA SER A 383 -10.97 15.84 -34.39
C SER A 383 -12.12 16.41 -35.23
N ILE A 384 -11.95 17.67 -35.67
CA ILE A 384 -12.93 18.46 -36.44
C ILE A 384 -13.25 17.83 -37.80
N GLU A 385 -12.37 16.97 -38.34
CA GLU A 385 -12.55 16.33 -39.65
C GLU A 385 -13.54 15.15 -39.65
N GLN A 386 -14.04 14.71 -38.49
CA GLN A 386 -14.82 13.46 -38.36
C GLN A 386 -16.21 13.60 -37.69
N SER A 387 -16.79 14.80 -37.57
CA SER A 387 -17.94 15.04 -36.68
C SER A 387 -19.27 14.32 -37.05
N LEU A 388 -19.45 13.81 -38.28
CA LEU A 388 -20.57 12.91 -38.63
C LEU A 388 -20.18 11.43 -38.56
N SER A 389 -18.89 11.13 -38.72
CA SER A 389 -18.36 9.76 -38.72
C SER A 389 -18.10 9.22 -37.30
N THR A 390 -17.97 10.06 -36.29
CA THR A 390 -17.70 9.63 -34.89
C THR A 390 -18.92 8.98 -34.25
N PHE A 391 -20.10 9.62 -34.23
CA PHE A 391 -21.31 9.02 -33.65
C PHE A 391 -21.67 7.69 -34.33
N SER A 392 -21.68 7.65 -35.66
CA SER A 392 -21.95 6.41 -36.40
C SER A 392 -20.88 5.34 -36.17
N SER A 393 -19.60 5.70 -36.01
CA SER A 393 -18.54 4.73 -35.68
C SER A 393 -18.71 4.16 -34.27
N HIS A 394 -18.98 5.00 -33.27
CA HIS A 394 -19.27 4.59 -31.90
C HIS A 394 -20.52 3.71 -31.84
N MET A 395 -21.58 4.06 -32.57
CA MET A 395 -22.79 3.24 -32.64
C MET A 395 -22.55 1.91 -33.35
N THR A 396 -21.80 1.89 -34.44
CA THR A 396 -21.45 0.63 -35.13
C THR A 396 -20.62 -0.29 -34.22
N ASN A 397 -19.69 0.29 -33.45
CA ASN A 397 -18.91 -0.45 -32.46
C ASN A 397 -19.80 -0.97 -31.33
N THR A 398 -20.66 -0.11 -30.78
CA THR A 398 -21.62 -0.47 -29.73
C THR A 398 -22.58 -1.59 -30.17
N VAL A 399 -23.09 -1.55 -31.40
CA VAL A 399 -23.91 -2.63 -31.97
C VAL A 399 -23.10 -3.93 -32.01
N SER A 400 -21.88 -3.90 -32.53
CA SER A 400 -21.01 -5.09 -32.54
C SER A 400 -20.70 -5.62 -31.14
N ILE A 401 -20.57 -4.75 -30.14
CA ILE A 401 -20.36 -5.14 -28.74
C ILE A 401 -21.62 -5.83 -28.20
N LEU A 402 -22.81 -5.24 -28.40
CA LEU A 402 -24.08 -5.78 -27.93
C LEU A 402 -24.44 -7.14 -28.56
N GLU A 403 -23.99 -7.41 -29.78
CA GLU A 403 -24.17 -8.71 -30.43
C GLU A 403 -23.33 -9.82 -29.81
N LYS A 404 -22.13 -9.50 -29.31
CA LYS A 404 -21.14 -10.50 -28.84
C LYS A 404 -21.00 -10.58 -27.33
N ALA A 405 -21.26 -9.49 -26.61
CA ALA A 405 -21.03 -9.40 -25.18
C ALA A 405 -21.96 -10.32 -24.38
N ASN A 406 -21.36 -11.07 -23.45
CA ASN A 406 -22.03 -12.03 -22.57
C ASN A 406 -21.58 -11.83 -21.10
N TYR A 407 -22.07 -12.67 -20.19
CA TYR A 407 -21.78 -12.54 -18.75
C TYR A 407 -20.29 -12.76 -18.37
N LYS A 408 -19.47 -13.29 -19.28
CA LYS A 408 -18.01 -13.43 -19.15
C LYS A 408 -17.24 -12.36 -19.92
N SER A 409 -17.91 -11.31 -20.36
CA SER A 409 -17.30 -10.16 -21.04
C SER A 409 -17.16 -8.98 -20.08
N LEU A 410 -16.07 -8.21 -20.23
CA LEU A 410 -15.94 -6.88 -19.65
C LEU A 410 -16.23 -5.85 -20.73
N VAL A 411 -17.17 -4.94 -20.50
CA VAL A 411 -17.55 -3.90 -21.45
C VAL A 411 -17.29 -2.52 -20.89
N LEU A 412 -16.54 -1.71 -21.63
CA LEU A 412 -16.11 -0.38 -21.23
C LEU A 412 -16.59 0.66 -22.26
N PHE A 413 -17.42 1.60 -21.84
CA PHE A 413 -17.92 2.70 -22.69
C PHE A 413 -17.45 4.05 -22.17
N ASP A 414 -16.86 4.86 -23.03
CA ASP A 414 -16.58 6.27 -22.74
C ASP A 414 -17.66 7.15 -23.40
N GLU A 415 -18.30 8.00 -22.60
CA GLU A 415 -19.33 8.97 -23.02
C GLU A 415 -20.45 8.38 -23.89
N LEU A 416 -21.02 7.25 -23.43
CA LEU A 416 -22.07 6.54 -24.16
C LEU A 416 -23.27 7.44 -24.49
N GLY A 417 -23.62 7.50 -25.78
CA GLY A 417 -24.74 8.31 -26.28
C GLY A 417 -24.40 9.78 -26.50
N ALA A 418 -23.12 10.18 -26.43
CA ALA A 418 -22.65 11.50 -26.83
C ALA A 418 -22.75 11.73 -28.35
N GLY A 419 -22.72 13.00 -28.79
CA GLY A 419 -22.72 13.36 -30.21
C GLY A 419 -24.09 13.41 -30.90
N THR A 420 -25.20 13.30 -30.16
CA THR A 420 -26.58 13.45 -30.65
C THR A 420 -27.41 14.36 -29.73
N ASP A 421 -28.71 14.51 -29.98
CA ASP A 421 -29.63 15.21 -29.08
C ASP A 421 -29.50 14.64 -27.65
N PRO A 422 -29.28 15.47 -26.61
CA PRO A 422 -29.04 14.99 -25.25
C PRO A 422 -30.16 14.10 -24.71
N THR A 423 -31.42 14.37 -25.06
CA THR A 423 -32.56 13.61 -24.55
C THR A 423 -32.64 12.23 -25.21
N GLU A 424 -32.42 12.16 -26.53
CA GLU A 424 -32.36 10.90 -27.27
C GLU A 424 -31.12 10.08 -26.88
N GLY A 425 -29.97 10.74 -26.73
CA GLY A 425 -28.70 10.13 -26.35
C GLY A 425 -28.75 9.51 -24.95
N ALA A 426 -29.32 10.22 -23.96
CA ALA A 426 -29.52 9.70 -22.62
C ALA A 426 -30.48 8.49 -22.61
N ALA A 427 -31.59 8.57 -23.34
CA ALA A 427 -32.56 7.47 -23.44
C ALA A 427 -31.93 6.21 -24.07
N LEU A 428 -31.17 6.39 -25.15
CA LEU A 428 -30.46 5.30 -25.82
C LEU A 428 -29.40 4.67 -24.91
N ALA A 429 -28.59 5.49 -24.24
CA ALA A 429 -27.57 5.00 -23.31
C ALA A 429 -28.20 4.19 -22.15
N MET A 430 -29.30 4.68 -21.56
CA MET A 430 -30.04 3.92 -20.54
C MET A 430 -30.55 2.58 -21.06
N ALA A 431 -31.11 2.54 -22.28
CA ALA A 431 -31.62 1.31 -22.88
C ALA A 431 -30.49 0.27 -23.11
N ILE A 432 -29.34 0.72 -23.59
CA ILE A 432 -28.14 -0.09 -23.82
C ILE A 432 -27.61 -0.66 -22.50
N LEU A 433 -27.41 0.21 -21.50
CA LEU A 433 -26.92 -0.18 -20.18
C LEU A 433 -27.89 -1.13 -19.47
N SER A 434 -29.20 -0.89 -19.58
CA SER A 434 -30.23 -1.78 -19.03
C SER A 434 -30.20 -3.16 -19.70
N ASN A 435 -29.95 -3.22 -21.01
CA ASN A 435 -29.81 -4.49 -21.72
C ASN A 435 -28.62 -5.32 -21.22
N LEU A 436 -27.45 -4.68 -21.09
CA LEU A 436 -26.23 -5.33 -20.59
C LEU A 436 -26.37 -5.76 -19.12
N HIS A 437 -26.99 -4.91 -18.29
CA HIS A 437 -27.27 -5.23 -16.89
C HIS A 437 -28.18 -6.46 -16.76
N LYS A 438 -29.25 -6.55 -17.56
CA LYS A 438 -30.16 -7.73 -17.60
C LYS A 438 -29.43 -9.01 -18.00
N ARG A 439 -28.46 -8.91 -18.91
CA ARG A 439 -27.60 -10.03 -19.34
C ARG A 439 -26.48 -10.36 -18.32
N LYS A 440 -26.39 -9.61 -17.23
CA LYS A 440 -25.36 -9.70 -16.19
C LYS A 440 -23.93 -9.50 -16.71
N VAL A 441 -23.77 -8.66 -17.73
CA VAL A 441 -22.44 -8.32 -18.28
C VAL A 441 -21.74 -7.34 -17.35
N CYS A 442 -20.47 -7.58 -17.05
CA CYS A 442 -19.65 -6.67 -16.26
C CYS A 442 -19.37 -5.40 -17.09
N THR A 443 -19.92 -4.26 -16.67
CA THR A 443 -19.97 -3.05 -17.50
C THR A 443 -19.53 -1.82 -16.72
N MET A 444 -18.68 -0.99 -17.32
CA MET A 444 -18.29 0.32 -16.79
C MET A 444 -18.51 1.36 -17.88
N ALA A 445 -19.27 2.40 -17.58
CA ALA A 445 -19.63 3.43 -18.55
C ALA A 445 -19.40 4.82 -17.96
N THR A 446 -18.77 5.73 -18.70
CA THR A 446 -18.71 7.15 -18.33
C THR A 446 -19.85 7.91 -19.01
N THR A 447 -20.36 8.94 -18.36
CA THR A 447 -21.41 9.78 -18.94
C THR A 447 -21.37 11.21 -18.39
N HIS A 448 -21.94 12.13 -19.16
CA HIS A 448 -22.22 13.51 -18.76
C HIS A 448 -23.73 13.75 -18.56
N TYR A 449 -24.59 12.77 -18.87
CA TYR A 449 -26.05 12.89 -18.74
C TYR A 449 -26.52 12.74 -17.29
N SER A 450 -27.38 13.65 -16.84
CA SER A 450 -27.91 13.65 -15.47
C SER A 450 -28.91 12.51 -15.24
N GLU A 451 -29.64 12.12 -16.28
CA GLU A 451 -30.62 11.04 -16.32
C GLU A 451 -29.99 9.69 -15.95
N LEU A 452 -28.74 9.46 -16.39
CA LEU A 452 -28.01 8.24 -16.06
C LEU A 452 -27.58 8.18 -14.58
N LYS A 453 -27.43 9.35 -13.91
CA LYS A 453 -27.23 9.39 -12.45
C LYS A 453 -28.47 8.87 -11.72
N VAL A 454 -29.66 9.28 -12.17
CA VAL A 454 -30.95 8.82 -11.61
C VAL A 454 -31.10 7.33 -11.82
N TYR A 455 -30.82 6.85 -13.03
CA TYR A 455 -30.86 5.43 -13.36
C TYR A 455 -29.97 4.60 -12.41
N ALA A 456 -28.74 5.05 -12.16
CA ALA A 456 -27.81 4.36 -11.28
C ALA A 456 -28.20 4.37 -9.80
N LEU A 457 -28.98 5.36 -9.35
CA LEU A 457 -29.49 5.43 -7.96
C LEU A 457 -30.78 4.63 -7.76
N SER A 458 -31.59 4.49 -8.81
CA SER A 458 -32.92 3.86 -8.74
C SER A 458 -32.94 2.38 -9.13
N THR A 459 -31.87 1.89 -9.77
CA THR A 459 -31.80 0.52 -10.29
C THR A 459 -30.91 -0.36 -9.42
N GLU A 460 -31.46 -1.45 -8.90
CA GLU A 460 -30.70 -2.45 -8.14
C GLU A 460 -29.60 -3.09 -9.01
N GLY A 461 -28.41 -3.29 -8.44
CA GLY A 461 -27.26 -3.88 -9.14
C GLY A 461 -26.57 -2.94 -10.14
N VAL A 462 -26.96 -1.67 -10.17
CA VAL A 462 -26.24 -0.56 -10.82
C VAL A 462 -25.70 0.37 -9.73
N SER A 463 -24.48 0.87 -9.91
CA SER A 463 -23.87 1.83 -9.00
C SER A 463 -23.35 3.04 -9.74
N ASN A 464 -23.39 4.20 -9.08
CA ASN A 464 -22.80 5.44 -9.57
C ASN A 464 -21.41 5.63 -8.95
N ALA A 465 -20.49 6.23 -9.67
CA ALA A 465 -19.22 6.70 -9.16
C ALA A 465 -18.98 8.13 -9.62
N CYS A 466 -18.41 8.95 -8.74
CA CYS A 466 -17.98 10.30 -9.08
C CYS A 466 -16.46 10.42 -8.96
N CYS A 467 -15.84 11.13 -9.91
CA CYS A 467 -14.49 11.67 -9.72
C CYS A 467 -14.56 12.91 -8.83
N GLU A 468 -13.94 12.86 -7.65
CA GLU A 468 -13.88 13.99 -6.74
C GLU A 468 -13.07 15.16 -7.35
N PHE A 469 -13.58 16.37 -7.17
CA PHE A 469 -12.99 17.61 -7.72
C PHE A 469 -12.86 18.64 -6.62
N ASP A 470 -11.65 19.13 -6.40
CA ASP A 470 -11.39 20.16 -5.40
C ASP A 470 -11.70 21.55 -5.97
N VAL A 471 -12.79 22.14 -5.47
CA VAL A 471 -13.27 23.47 -5.86
C VAL A 471 -12.33 24.58 -5.35
N GLU A 472 -11.57 24.33 -4.27
CA GLU A 472 -10.61 25.29 -3.70
C GLU A 472 -9.32 25.38 -4.54
N THR A 473 -8.85 24.27 -5.09
CA THR A 473 -7.64 24.28 -5.93
C THR A 473 -7.92 24.25 -7.42
N LEU A 474 -9.18 24.04 -7.83
CA LEU A 474 -9.62 23.77 -9.21
C LEU A 474 -8.89 22.57 -9.85
N ARG A 475 -8.40 21.64 -9.02
CA ARG A 475 -7.67 20.45 -9.47
C ARG A 475 -8.53 19.21 -9.26
N PRO A 476 -8.57 18.28 -10.23
CA PRO A 476 -9.13 16.97 -10.01
C PRO A 476 -8.35 16.27 -8.89
N THR A 477 -9.06 15.72 -7.89
CA THR A 477 -8.40 14.88 -6.87
C THR A 477 -8.17 13.47 -7.39
N TYR A 478 -8.73 13.13 -8.56
CA TYR A 478 -8.64 11.83 -9.24
C TYR A 478 -9.09 10.65 -8.37
N ARG A 479 -9.82 10.93 -7.28
CA ARG A 479 -10.35 9.91 -6.39
C ARG A 479 -11.74 9.52 -6.87
N LEU A 480 -11.92 8.22 -7.15
CA LEU A 480 -13.22 7.68 -7.53
C LEU A 480 -14.01 7.35 -6.25
N LEU A 481 -15.19 7.94 -6.10
CA LEU A 481 -16.09 7.68 -4.98
C LEU A 481 -17.29 6.88 -5.48
N ILE A 482 -17.30 5.58 -5.18
CA ILE A 482 -18.38 4.65 -5.54
C ILE A 482 -19.59 4.86 -4.60
N GLY A 483 -20.79 4.81 -5.18
CA GLY A 483 -22.07 5.04 -4.52
C GLY A 483 -22.43 6.52 -4.32
N ILE A 484 -21.66 7.48 -4.87
CA ILE A 484 -21.94 8.91 -4.73
C ILE A 484 -22.25 9.55 -6.08
N PRO A 485 -23.43 10.17 -6.23
CA PRO A 485 -23.68 11.08 -7.35
C PRO A 485 -22.90 12.39 -7.18
N GLY A 486 -22.07 12.72 -8.16
CA GLY A 486 -21.30 13.97 -8.16
C GLY A 486 -22.14 15.21 -8.42
N LYS A 487 -21.87 16.28 -7.66
CA LYS A 487 -22.42 17.62 -7.90
C LYS A 487 -21.84 18.25 -9.18
N SER A 488 -22.69 18.93 -9.95
CA SER A 488 -22.24 19.69 -11.13
C SER A 488 -21.57 21.00 -10.68
N ASN A 489 -20.25 20.98 -10.50
CA ASN A 489 -19.48 22.13 -10.00
C ASN A 489 -19.29 23.28 -11.01
N ALA A 490 -20.00 23.27 -12.14
CA ALA A 490 -19.80 24.19 -13.25
C ALA A 490 -19.90 25.68 -12.83
N PHE A 491 -20.86 26.04 -11.98
CA PHE A 491 -21.02 27.42 -11.50
C PHE A 491 -19.92 27.85 -10.52
N ALA A 492 -19.50 26.96 -9.62
CA ALA A 492 -18.43 27.25 -8.68
C ALA A 492 -17.08 27.42 -9.39
N ILE A 493 -16.83 26.59 -10.42
CA ILE A 493 -15.67 26.71 -11.30
C ILE A 493 -15.75 28.03 -12.09
N SER A 494 -16.89 28.34 -12.68
CA SER A 494 -17.08 29.56 -13.51
C SER A 494 -16.90 30.85 -12.69
N SER A 495 -17.44 30.92 -11.48
CA SER A 495 -17.24 32.05 -10.56
C SER A 495 -15.76 32.26 -10.27
N LYS A 496 -15.04 31.18 -10.01
CA LYS A 496 -13.62 31.22 -9.66
C LYS A 496 -12.70 31.52 -10.85
N LEU A 497 -13.12 31.17 -12.06
CA LEU A 497 -12.47 31.57 -13.31
C LEU A 497 -12.77 33.03 -13.70
N GLY A 498 -13.59 33.75 -12.92
CA GLY A 498 -13.86 35.17 -13.08
C GLY A 498 -15.15 35.51 -13.81
N LEU A 499 -16.07 34.55 -14.00
CA LEU A 499 -17.40 34.84 -14.54
C LEU A 499 -18.19 35.69 -13.52
N PRO A 500 -18.75 36.84 -13.91
CA PRO A 500 -19.50 37.70 -13.00
C PRO A 500 -20.67 36.97 -12.32
N ASP A 501 -20.84 37.18 -11.01
CA ASP A 501 -21.88 36.52 -10.22
C ASP A 501 -23.30 36.84 -10.73
N SER A 502 -23.50 37.98 -11.40
CA SER A 502 -24.77 38.31 -12.07
C SER A 502 -25.13 37.28 -13.13
N ILE A 503 -24.19 36.92 -14.02
CA ILE A 503 -24.40 35.92 -15.08
C ILE A 503 -24.61 34.53 -14.48
N ILE A 504 -23.90 34.19 -13.40
CA ILE A 504 -24.07 32.91 -12.70
C ILE A 504 -25.46 32.81 -12.07
N ASN A 505 -25.93 33.88 -11.45
CA ASN A 505 -27.25 33.93 -10.84
C ASN A 505 -28.35 33.88 -11.90
N ASP A 506 -28.17 34.55 -13.03
CA ASP A 506 -29.08 34.47 -14.17
C ASP A 506 -29.12 33.04 -14.73
N ALA A 507 -27.95 32.40 -14.92
CA ALA A 507 -27.87 31.01 -15.37
C ALA A 507 -28.52 30.00 -14.39
N LYS A 508 -28.36 30.21 -13.07
CA LYS A 508 -29.05 29.40 -12.04
C LYS A 508 -30.57 29.54 -12.06
N ASN A 509 -31.08 30.67 -12.54
CA ASN A 509 -32.52 30.90 -12.68
C ASN A 509 -33.09 30.31 -13.98
N LEU A 510 -32.25 30.03 -14.97
CA LEU A 510 -32.62 29.38 -16.23
C LEU A 510 -32.69 27.85 -16.12
N ILE A 511 -32.06 27.26 -15.11
CA ILE A 511 -32.18 25.82 -14.83
C ILE A 511 -33.62 25.52 -14.35
N GLY A 512 -34.26 24.53 -14.97
CA GLY A 512 -35.65 24.17 -14.68
C GLY A 512 -35.90 23.78 -13.22
N ILE A 513 -37.13 23.96 -12.75
CA ILE A 513 -37.53 23.68 -11.35
C ILE A 513 -37.28 22.20 -10.98
N GLN A 514 -37.44 21.28 -11.93
CA GLN A 514 -37.16 19.84 -11.74
C GLN A 514 -35.66 19.58 -11.54
N ASP A 515 -34.79 20.15 -12.38
CA ASP A 515 -33.34 19.99 -12.26
C ASP A 515 -32.79 20.60 -10.97
N LYS A 516 -33.34 21.74 -10.54
CA LYS A 516 -32.95 22.40 -9.29
C LYS A 516 -33.33 21.55 -8.06
N SER A 517 -34.54 20.99 -8.04
CA SER A 517 -34.99 20.11 -6.95
C SER A 517 -34.14 18.84 -6.82
N PHE A 518 -33.65 18.33 -7.95
CA PHE A 518 -32.81 17.14 -8.00
C PHE A 518 -31.38 17.43 -7.52
N GLU A 519 -30.81 18.57 -7.91
CA GLU A 519 -29.48 18.99 -7.45
C GLU A 519 -29.47 19.26 -5.94
N ASP A 520 -30.58 19.79 -5.40
CA ASP A 520 -30.77 19.98 -3.96
C ASP A 520 -30.84 18.63 -3.22
N LEU A 521 -31.57 17.63 -3.74
CA LEU A 521 -31.61 16.27 -3.17
C LEU A 521 -30.23 15.60 -3.14
N ILE A 522 -29.45 15.71 -4.21
CA ILE A 522 -28.07 15.21 -4.25
C ILE A 522 -27.23 15.92 -3.19
N SER A 523 -27.36 17.25 -3.09
CA SER A 523 -26.60 18.04 -2.12
C SER A 523 -26.94 17.68 -0.67
N ASP A 524 -28.19 17.32 -0.37
CA ASP A 524 -28.60 16.92 0.97
C ASP A 524 -28.17 15.49 1.32
N LEU A 525 -28.21 14.56 0.36
CA LEU A 525 -27.66 13.22 0.53
C LEU A 525 -26.14 13.24 0.81
N GLU A 526 -25.41 14.11 0.10
CA GLU A 526 -23.97 14.27 0.30
C GLU A 526 -23.63 14.86 1.68
N LYS A 527 -24.36 15.90 2.12
CA LYS A 527 -24.20 16.47 3.48
C LYS A 527 -24.47 15.44 4.56
N ASN A 528 -25.56 14.69 4.45
CA ASN A 528 -25.92 13.65 5.41
C ASN A 528 -24.85 12.56 5.46
N ARG A 529 -24.30 12.17 4.31
CA ARG A 529 -23.22 11.17 4.25
C ARG A 529 -21.92 11.67 4.89
N ILE A 530 -21.48 12.90 4.59
CA ILE A 530 -20.26 13.48 5.19
C ILE A 530 -20.40 13.52 6.72
N ALA A 531 -21.58 13.89 7.22
CA ALA A 531 -21.88 13.81 8.65
C ALA A 531 -21.74 12.36 9.18
N MET A 532 -22.31 11.37 8.48
CA MET A 532 -22.19 9.95 8.85
C MET A 532 -20.75 9.41 8.82
N GLU A 533 -19.92 9.82 7.85
CA GLU A 533 -18.51 9.42 7.77
C GLU A 533 -17.70 10.00 8.95
N ASN A 534 -17.95 11.27 9.28
CA ASN A 534 -17.33 11.93 10.43
C ASN A 534 -17.74 11.26 11.75
N GLU A 535 -19.04 10.99 11.93
CA GLU A 535 -19.53 10.23 13.09
C GLU A 535 -18.88 8.84 13.17
N ARG A 536 -18.74 8.13 12.05
CA ARG A 536 -18.10 6.81 12.02
C ARG A 536 -16.63 6.87 12.43
N LEU A 537 -15.91 7.91 12.02
CA LEU A 537 -14.52 8.14 12.43
C LEU A 537 -14.43 8.45 13.92
N GLU A 538 -15.33 9.27 14.46
CA GLU A 538 -15.41 9.56 15.90
C GLU A 538 -15.74 8.32 16.73
N ILE A 539 -16.70 7.50 16.28
CA ILE A 539 -17.04 6.21 16.89
C ILE A 539 -15.82 5.28 16.88
N SER A 540 -15.05 5.24 15.78
CA SER A 540 -13.83 4.42 15.71
C SER A 540 -12.75 4.88 16.69
N LYS A 541 -12.55 6.19 16.84
CA LYS A 541 -11.60 6.75 17.81
C LYS A 541 -12.03 6.46 19.25
N THR A 542 -13.27 6.75 19.61
CA THR A 542 -13.81 6.48 20.94
C THR A 542 -13.78 4.99 21.27
N LYS A 543 -14.03 4.10 20.30
CA LYS A 543 -13.91 2.65 20.52
C LYS A 543 -12.48 2.24 20.88
N LYS A 544 -11.47 2.78 20.20
CA LYS A 544 -10.05 2.53 20.54
C LYS A 544 -9.70 3.06 21.94
N GLU A 545 -10.17 4.27 22.27
CA GLU A 545 -9.96 4.84 23.61
C GLU A 545 -10.60 3.99 24.71
N ILE A 546 -11.80 3.46 24.48
CA ILE A 546 -12.50 2.55 25.40
C ILE A 546 -11.71 1.24 25.58
N GLU A 547 -11.19 0.66 24.49
CA GLU A 547 -10.35 -0.56 24.56
C GLU A 547 -9.06 -0.31 25.35
N GLU A 548 -8.38 0.82 25.13
CA GLU A 548 -7.22 1.19 25.93
C GLU A 548 -7.55 1.42 27.41
N LEU A 549 -8.66 2.10 27.71
CA LEU A 549 -9.09 2.35 29.08
C LEU A 549 -9.42 1.04 29.80
N ARG A 550 -10.12 0.11 29.11
CA ARG A 550 -10.41 -1.23 29.62
C ARG A 550 -9.14 -2.00 29.95
N ARG A 551 -8.16 -2.00 29.03
CA ARG A 551 -6.86 -2.65 29.27
C ARG A 551 -6.12 -2.04 30.46
N ARG A 552 -6.16 -0.71 30.64
CA ARG A 552 -5.56 -0.05 31.81
C ARG A 552 -6.28 -0.41 33.11
N LEU A 553 -7.60 -0.56 33.07
CA LEU A 553 -8.40 -0.97 34.24
C LEU A 553 -8.12 -2.43 34.62
N GLU A 554 -8.03 -3.34 33.66
CA GLU A 554 -7.63 -4.74 33.91
C GLU A 554 -6.25 -4.82 34.54
N GLN A 555 -5.26 -4.12 33.99
CA GLN A 555 -3.91 -4.06 34.58
C GLN A 555 -3.90 -3.47 36.00
N LYS A 556 -4.75 -2.48 36.29
CA LYS A 556 -4.88 -1.93 37.64
C LYS A 556 -5.54 -2.92 38.58
N ASN A 557 -6.59 -3.61 38.14
CA ASN A 557 -7.29 -4.62 38.93
C ASN A 557 -6.36 -5.80 39.25
N GLU A 558 -5.62 -6.32 38.27
CA GLU A 558 -4.61 -7.37 38.50
C GLU A 558 -3.54 -6.92 39.50
N LYS A 559 -3.09 -5.66 39.43
CA LYS A 559 -2.14 -5.13 40.43
C LYS A 559 -2.76 -5.05 41.83
N ILE A 560 -4.02 -4.66 41.93
CA ILE A 560 -4.75 -4.59 43.20
C ILE A 560 -4.95 -6.01 43.77
N ASP A 561 -5.34 -6.97 42.94
CA ASP A 561 -5.55 -8.36 43.35
C ASP A 561 -4.24 -9.00 43.80
N ASN A 562 -3.15 -8.83 43.03
CA ASN A 562 -1.82 -9.28 43.43
C ASN A 562 -1.32 -8.63 44.73
N ALA A 563 -1.56 -7.33 44.91
CA ALA A 563 -1.21 -6.63 46.16
C ALA A 563 -2.05 -7.14 47.33
N LYS A 564 -3.34 -7.40 47.12
CA LYS A 564 -4.25 -7.95 48.13
C LYS A 564 -3.83 -9.36 48.54
N ASP A 565 -3.51 -10.23 47.59
CA ASP A 565 -3.06 -11.59 47.86
C ASP A 565 -1.74 -11.60 48.62
N ARG A 566 -0.80 -10.71 48.25
CA ARG A 566 0.46 -10.53 48.97
C ARG A 566 0.24 -10.07 50.41
N ILE A 567 -0.57 -9.03 50.63
CA ILE A 567 -0.89 -8.54 51.98
C ILE A 567 -1.57 -9.64 52.80
N MET A 568 -2.48 -10.41 52.20
CA MET A 568 -3.15 -11.53 52.87
C MET A 568 -2.19 -12.68 53.22
N ALA A 569 -1.20 -12.96 52.36
CA ALA A 569 -0.17 -13.95 52.62
C ALA A 569 0.76 -13.51 53.75
N GLU A 570 1.26 -12.27 53.70
CA GLU A 570 2.10 -11.67 54.75
C GLU A 570 1.36 -11.65 56.09
N ALA A 571 0.09 -11.23 56.11
CA ALA A 571 -0.74 -11.23 57.32
C ALA A 571 -0.99 -12.64 57.88
N LYS A 572 -1.18 -13.66 57.02
CA LYS A 572 -1.32 -15.06 57.45
C LYS A 572 -0.02 -15.60 58.04
N GLU A 573 1.12 -15.23 57.48
CA GLU A 573 2.43 -15.68 57.95
C GLU A 573 2.81 -15.03 59.28
N GLU A 574 2.54 -13.73 59.44
CA GLU A 574 2.68 -13.03 60.72
C GLU A 574 1.74 -13.64 61.78
N ALA A 575 0.47 -13.87 61.45
CA ALA A 575 -0.47 -14.53 62.35
C ALA A 575 -0.01 -15.94 62.74
N ARG A 576 0.61 -16.69 61.81
CA ARG A 576 1.17 -18.02 62.09
C ARG A 576 2.39 -17.95 63.02
N LYS A 577 3.29 -16.98 62.81
CA LYS A 577 4.44 -16.75 63.71
C LYS A 577 3.98 -16.41 65.12
N ILE A 578 3.02 -15.50 65.24
CA ILE A 578 2.42 -15.11 66.52
C ILE A 578 1.78 -16.32 67.23
N LEU A 579 1.01 -17.15 66.51
CA LEU A 579 0.40 -18.34 67.08
C LEU A 579 1.46 -19.38 67.52
N GLN A 580 2.57 -19.46 66.79
CA GLN A 580 3.67 -20.35 67.13
C GLN A 580 4.47 -19.85 68.33
N ASP A 581 4.77 -18.56 68.41
CA ASP A 581 5.39 -17.93 69.58
C ASP A 581 4.50 -18.07 70.82
N ALA A 582 3.17 -17.88 70.67
CA ALA A 582 2.22 -18.09 71.75
C ALA A 582 2.18 -19.56 72.20
N LYS A 583 2.26 -20.52 71.28
CA LYS A 583 2.38 -21.96 71.61
C LYS A 583 3.70 -22.27 72.32
N ASP A 584 4.82 -21.75 71.83
CA ASP A 584 6.14 -22.00 72.43
C ASP A 584 6.23 -21.39 73.83
N ILE A 585 5.64 -20.21 74.06
CA ILE A 585 5.51 -19.60 75.38
C ILE A 585 4.62 -20.47 76.26
N ALA A 586 3.45 -20.90 75.78
CA ALA A 586 2.56 -21.77 76.54
C ALA A 586 3.24 -23.10 76.92
N ASP A 587 3.95 -23.75 76.01
CA ASP A 587 4.66 -25.00 76.24
C ASP A 587 5.84 -24.84 77.20
N ARG A 588 6.59 -23.73 77.12
CA ARG A 588 7.62 -23.39 78.12
C ARG A 588 7.00 -23.14 79.50
N THR A 589 5.88 -22.43 79.55
CA THR A 589 5.18 -22.15 80.81
C THR A 589 4.65 -23.44 81.43
N ILE A 590 4.08 -24.35 80.64
CA ILE A 590 3.62 -25.67 81.10
C ILE A 590 4.80 -26.54 81.56
N LYS A 591 5.93 -26.55 80.82
CA LYS A 591 7.14 -27.27 81.25
C LYS A 591 7.68 -26.72 82.56
N ASN A 592 7.77 -25.41 82.71
CA ASN A 592 8.23 -24.77 83.94
C ASN A 592 7.24 -25.01 85.10
N PHE A 593 5.93 -24.93 84.84
CA PHE A 593 4.89 -25.19 85.84
C PHE A 593 4.91 -26.65 86.33
N ASN A 594 5.09 -27.63 85.44
CA ASN A 594 5.23 -29.05 85.84
C ASN A 594 6.55 -29.30 86.58
N LYS A 595 7.63 -28.61 86.23
CA LYS A 595 8.91 -28.69 86.96
C LYS A 595 8.78 -28.10 88.36
N TRP A 596 8.12 -26.95 88.51
CA TRP A 596 7.86 -26.31 89.81
C TRP A 596 6.78 -26.98 90.64
N SER A 597 5.82 -27.70 90.03
CA SER A 597 4.83 -28.49 90.74
C SER A 597 5.40 -29.80 91.31
N SER A 598 6.59 -30.20 90.87
CA SER A 598 7.29 -31.42 91.33
C SER A 598 8.28 -31.15 92.47
N GLU A 599 8.73 -29.90 92.64
CA GLU A 599 9.63 -29.47 93.71
C GLU A 599 8.90 -28.45 94.61
N GLY A 600 8.32 -28.95 95.69
CA GLY A 600 7.51 -28.16 96.62
C GLY A 600 8.27 -26.99 97.25
N GLY A 601 8.05 -25.79 96.72
CA GLY A 601 8.33 -24.51 97.36
C GLY A 601 9.41 -23.68 96.65
N ILE A 602 9.01 -22.54 96.09
CA ILE A 602 9.64 -21.20 96.15
C ILE A 602 8.69 -20.21 95.43
N THR A 603 8.14 -19.27 96.19
CA THR A 603 7.12 -18.29 95.74
C THR A 603 7.71 -17.04 95.07
N ARG A 604 9.03 -16.85 95.11
CA ARG A 604 9.68 -15.59 94.72
C ARG A 604 10.18 -15.57 93.27
N ASP A 605 10.74 -16.68 92.79
CA ASP A 605 11.17 -16.79 91.39
C ASP A 605 9.98 -16.93 90.44
N MET A 606 8.88 -17.49 90.94
CA MET A 606 7.59 -17.59 90.24
C MET A 606 6.97 -16.22 89.94
N GLU A 607 7.18 -15.21 90.80
CA GLU A 607 6.61 -13.86 90.63
C GLU A 607 7.42 -13.04 89.61
N ASN A 608 8.74 -13.16 89.64
CA ASN A 608 9.65 -12.47 88.71
C ASN A 608 9.60 -13.03 87.28
N GLU A 609 9.45 -14.34 87.09
CA GLU A 609 9.22 -14.87 85.74
C GLU A 609 7.80 -14.57 85.24
N ARG A 610 6.80 -14.47 86.14
CA ARG A 610 5.41 -14.13 85.80
C ARG A 610 5.25 -12.66 85.41
N THR A 611 6.01 -11.73 85.99
CA THR A 611 6.07 -10.33 85.56
C THR A 611 6.78 -10.18 84.21
N ALA A 612 7.90 -10.89 84.01
CA ALA A 612 8.61 -10.90 82.73
C ALA A 612 7.78 -11.54 81.59
N LEU A 613 7.00 -12.59 81.87
CA LEU A 613 6.04 -13.15 80.92
C LEU A 613 4.90 -12.16 80.61
N ARG A 614 4.41 -11.42 81.61
CA ARG A 614 3.38 -10.38 81.45
C ARG A 614 3.86 -9.23 80.57
N GLU A 615 5.11 -8.79 80.73
CA GLU A 615 5.68 -7.74 79.88
C GLU A 615 5.87 -8.21 78.43
N LYS A 616 6.32 -9.45 78.21
CA LYS A 616 6.44 -9.99 76.84
C LYS A 616 5.09 -10.28 76.19
N LEU A 617 4.09 -10.74 76.94
CA LEU A 617 2.71 -10.87 76.45
C LEU A 617 2.08 -9.50 76.13
N SER A 618 2.33 -8.48 76.97
CA SER A 618 1.92 -7.10 76.71
C SER A 618 2.54 -6.53 75.43
N GLN A 619 3.83 -6.81 75.18
CA GLN A 619 4.48 -6.41 73.94
C GLN A 619 3.95 -7.15 72.70
N ALA A 620 3.67 -8.46 72.80
CA ALA A 620 3.07 -9.23 71.71
C ALA A 620 1.60 -8.81 71.43
N GLU A 621 0.81 -8.52 72.47
CA GLU A 621 -0.55 -7.95 72.34
C GLU A 621 -0.54 -6.54 71.73
N SER A 622 0.50 -5.74 71.99
CA SER A 622 0.65 -4.42 71.39
C SER A 622 0.92 -4.46 69.87
N GLY A 623 1.67 -5.47 69.39
CA GLY A 623 1.96 -5.68 67.97
C GLY A 623 0.80 -6.27 67.15
N LEU A 624 -0.15 -6.97 67.80
CA LEU A 624 -1.38 -7.51 67.20
C LEU A 624 -2.54 -6.52 67.18
N SER A 625 -2.40 -5.37 67.83
CA SER A 625 -3.43 -4.33 67.85
C SER A 625 -3.37 -3.47 66.58
N ILE A 626 -3.55 -4.10 65.42
CA ILE A 626 -4.12 -3.37 64.27
C ILE A 626 -5.46 -2.86 64.75
N LYS A 627 -5.58 -1.54 64.90
CA LYS A 627 -6.78 -0.80 65.26
C LYS A 627 -7.92 -1.17 64.31
N ASN A 628 -8.59 -2.28 64.60
CA ASN A 628 -9.96 -2.55 64.20
C ASN A 628 -10.84 -1.57 64.96
N ASN A 629 -10.95 -0.35 64.45
CA ASN A 629 -12.04 0.55 64.79
C ASN A 629 -13.34 0.05 64.13
N LYS A 630 -13.71 -1.22 64.38
CA LYS A 630 -15.12 -1.61 64.44
C LYS A 630 -15.56 -1.33 65.86
N LYS A 631 -15.89 -0.05 66.14
CA LYS A 631 -16.84 0.23 67.20
C LYS A 631 -18.11 -0.54 66.83
N SER A 632 -18.44 -1.57 67.59
CA SER A 632 -19.83 -1.97 67.74
C SER A 632 -20.56 -0.75 68.33
N LYS A 633 -21.19 0.04 67.46
CA LYS A 633 -22.08 1.10 67.93
C LYS A 633 -23.41 0.44 68.25
N LYS A 634 -23.78 0.57 69.52
CA LYS A 634 -25.08 0.28 70.10
C LYS A 634 -26.18 0.66 69.10
N THR A 635 -27.10 -0.26 68.84
CA THR A 635 -28.38 0.07 68.20
C THR A 635 -29.04 1.18 69.03
N PRO A 636 -29.23 2.39 68.48
CA PRO A 636 -29.81 3.48 69.26
C PRO A 636 -31.29 3.17 69.53
N LYS A 637 -31.76 3.39 70.76
CA LYS A 637 -33.17 3.12 71.11
C LYS A 637 -34.00 4.31 70.66
N ALA A 638 -35.28 4.08 70.33
CA ALA A 638 -36.19 5.14 69.86
C ALA A 638 -36.33 6.35 70.81
N LYS A 639 -35.89 6.24 72.07
CA LYS A 639 -35.88 7.33 73.06
C LYS A 639 -34.67 8.26 72.97
N ASP A 640 -33.69 7.95 72.12
CA ASP A 640 -32.41 8.68 72.04
C ASP A 640 -32.41 9.79 70.96
N PHE A 641 -33.46 9.90 70.13
CA PHE A 641 -33.57 10.90 69.07
C PHE A 641 -34.61 11.97 69.38
N LYS A 642 -34.24 13.25 69.27
CA LYS A 642 -35.13 14.41 69.37
C LYS A 642 -35.22 15.15 68.03
N LEU A 643 -36.31 15.89 67.86
CA LEU A 643 -36.51 16.78 66.71
C LEU A 643 -35.37 17.81 66.65
N GLY A 644 -34.67 17.86 65.51
CA GLY A 644 -33.55 18.77 65.27
C GLY A 644 -32.16 18.17 65.49
N ASP A 645 -32.04 16.93 66.00
CA ASP A 645 -30.73 16.29 66.20
C ASP A 645 -30.02 16.02 64.86
N SER A 646 -28.71 16.26 64.84
CA SER A 646 -27.87 15.99 63.67
C SER A 646 -27.51 14.51 63.61
N VAL A 647 -27.88 13.87 62.51
CA VAL A 647 -27.69 12.42 62.28
C VAL A 647 -26.99 12.18 60.95
N ASN A 648 -26.15 11.16 60.89
CA ASN A 648 -25.60 10.63 59.66
C ASN A 648 -26.45 9.44 59.20
N VAL A 649 -26.89 9.44 57.94
CA VAL A 649 -27.56 8.28 57.32
C VAL A 649 -26.50 7.35 56.74
N LEU A 650 -26.34 6.16 57.30
CA LEU A 650 -25.24 5.25 56.95
C LEU A 650 -25.36 4.71 55.53
N SER A 651 -26.57 4.35 55.08
CA SER A 651 -26.82 3.84 53.72
C SER A 651 -26.52 4.83 52.60
N LEU A 652 -26.67 6.13 52.86
CA LEU A 652 -26.49 7.19 51.87
C LEU A 652 -25.20 8.01 52.09
N GLY A 653 -24.56 7.88 53.24
CA GLY A 653 -23.37 8.64 53.62
C GLY A 653 -23.60 10.15 53.78
N LEU A 654 -24.85 10.57 54.02
CA LEU A 654 -25.25 11.98 54.06
C LEU A 654 -25.65 12.41 55.48
N LYS A 655 -25.24 13.63 55.85
CA LYS A 655 -25.63 14.26 57.12
C LYS A 655 -26.99 14.93 56.97
N GLY A 656 -27.86 14.76 57.96
CA GLY A 656 -29.17 15.38 58.00
C GLY A 656 -29.62 15.67 59.42
N THR A 657 -30.79 16.32 59.55
CA THR A 657 -31.41 16.62 60.84
C THR A 657 -32.71 15.83 60.99
N VAL A 658 -32.97 15.33 62.19
CA VAL A 658 -34.18 14.57 62.49
C VAL A 658 -35.40 15.50 62.41
N SER A 659 -36.28 15.26 61.44
CA SER A 659 -37.48 16.07 61.20
C SER A 659 -38.76 15.47 61.82
N SER A 660 -38.73 14.22 62.27
CA SER A 660 -39.84 13.58 63.02
C SER A 660 -39.32 12.56 64.04
N ILE A 661 -40.10 12.31 65.09
CA ILE A 661 -39.82 11.27 66.10
C ILE A 661 -40.08 9.88 65.48
N PRO A 662 -39.41 8.79 65.92
CA PRO A 662 -39.62 7.47 65.35
C PRO A 662 -41.00 6.88 65.64
N ASN A 663 -41.59 6.24 64.64
CA ASN A 663 -42.84 5.47 64.76
C ASN A 663 -42.59 4.11 65.46
N ALA A 664 -43.65 3.37 65.81
CA ALA A 664 -43.54 2.07 66.51
C ALA A 664 -42.71 0.99 65.77
N LYS A 665 -42.49 1.15 64.45
CA LYS A 665 -41.61 0.31 63.62
C LYS A 665 -40.16 0.80 63.53
N GLY A 666 -39.86 1.95 64.14
CA GLY A 666 -38.53 2.56 64.16
C GLY A 666 -38.21 3.44 62.95
N ASP A 667 -39.20 3.86 62.15
CA ASP A 667 -38.98 4.75 61.00
C ASP A 667 -39.18 6.23 61.39
N LEU A 668 -38.33 7.11 60.88
CA LEU A 668 -38.39 8.56 61.09
C LEU A 668 -37.96 9.35 59.84
N TYR A 669 -38.41 10.60 59.71
CA TYR A 669 -38.01 11.45 58.59
C TYR A 669 -36.74 12.23 58.91
N VAL A 670 -35.73 12.15 58.05
CA VAL A 670 -34.49 12.93 58.14
C VAL A 670 -34.44 13.94 56.99
N GLN A 671 -34.15 15.20 57.33
CA GLN A 671 -33.93 16.30 56.40
C GLN A 671 -32.44 16.39 56.08
N MET A 672 -32.04 15.95 54.89
CA MET A 672 -30.66 15.99 54.37
C MET A 672 -30.56 17.11 53.33
N GLY A 673 -30.33 18.34 53.79
CA GLY A 673 -30.40 19.51 52.92
C GLY A 673 -31.82 19.73 52.38
N ILE A 674 -31.98 19.67 51.05
CA ILE A 674 -33.29 19.81 50.37
C ILE A 674 -34.11 18.51 50.33
N LEU A 675 -33.50 17.36 50.60
CA LEU A 675 -34.15 16.05 50.53
C LEU A 675 -34.70 15.65 51.90
N ARG A 676 -35.98 15.27 51.95
CA ARG A 676 -36.62 14.69 53.13
C ARG A 676 -36.96 13.24 52.85
N SER A 677 -36.32 12.31 53.55
CA SER A 677 -36.49 10.86 53.33
C SER A 677 -36.90 10.14 54.61
N LEU A 678 -37.64 9.04 54.45
CA LEU A 678 -38.03 8.13 55.53
C LEU A 678 -36.90 7.12 55.75
N VAL A 679 -36.30 7.11 56.95
CA VAL A 679 -35.14 6.28 57.29
C VAL A 679 -35.39 5.58 58.63
N ASN A 680 -34.93 4.34 58.76
CA ASN A 680 -35.07 3.58 60.00
C ASN A 680 -33.98 3.96 61.02
N ILE A 681 -34.28 3.96 62.32
CA ILE A 681 -33.34 4.24 63.42
C ILE A 681 -32.04 3.43 63.30
N SER A 682 -32.14 2.20 62.80
CA SER A 682 -31.01 1.27 62.63
C SER A 682 -29.93 1.80 61.67
N ASP A 683 -30.31 2.69 60.76
CA ASP A 683 -29.47 3.23 59.69
C ASP A 683 -29.00 4.67 60.00
N LEU A 684 -29.15 5.10 61.26
CA LEU A 684 -28.84 6.45 61.72
C LEU A 684 -27.80 6.47 62.84
N GLU A 685 -26.90 7.45 62.75
CA GLU A 685 -25.84 7.68 63.73
C GLU A 685 -25.87 9.14 64.20
N LEU A 686 -26.11 9.37 65.50
CA LEU A 686 -26.09 10.71 66.11
C LEU A 686 -24.67 11.31 66.07
N ILE A 687 -24.59 12.58 65.66
CA ILE A 687 -23.37 13.38 65.60
C ILE A 687 -23.44 14.46 66.68
N ASP A 688 -22.52 14.46 67.63
CA ASP A 688 -22.35 15.54 68.62
C ASP A 688 -21.46 16.67 68.04
N GLU A 689 -21.95 17.38 67.02
CA GLU A 689 -21.35 18.64 66.59
C GLU A 689 -22.45 19.65 66.19
N PRO A 690 -22.46 20.87 66.77
CA PRO A 690 -23.41 21.89 66.39
C PRO A 690 -23.04 22.48 65.02
N VAL A 691 -23.99 22.50 64.09
CA VAL A 691 -23.82 23.17 62.80
C VAL A 691 -23.89 24.69 63.02
N ILE A 692 -22.75 25.37 62.85
CA ILE A 692 -22.60 26.82 63.05
C ILE A 692 -23.37 27.59 61.96
N THR A 693 -24.21 28.52 62.40
CA THR A 693 -24.90 29.56 61.62
C THR A 693 -24.09 30.88 61.63
N GLY A 694 -23.85 31.49 60.47
CA GLY A 694 -23.63 32.95 60.32
C GLY A 694 -22.25 33.56 60.68
N PRO A 695 -22.00 34.86 60.37
CA PRO A 695 -20.80 35.35 59.66
C PRO A 695 -19.90 36.36 60.41
N ASN A 696 -18.57 36.39 60.16
CA ASN A 696 -17.74 37.60 59.95
C ASN A 696 -16.23 37.32 59.77
N ILE A 697 -15.55 38.26 59.11
CA ILE A 697 -14.28 38.18 58.37
C ILE A 697 -13.07 38.66 59.20
N ASN A 698 -11.91 37.97 59.15
CA ASN A 698 -10.60 38.54 58.71
C ASN A 698 -9.39 37.58 58.82
N ARG A 699 -8.73 37.38 57.66
CA ARG A 699 -7.28 37.28 57.33
C ARG A 699 -6.42 36.27 58.13
N THR A 700 -5.71 35.32 57.49
CA THR A 700 -4.59 35.50 56.55
C THR A 700 -4.35 34.23 55.71
N GLY A 701 -3.81 34.37 54.48
CA GLY A 701 -3.32 33.23 53.69
C GLY A 701 -3.73 33.26 52.22
N SER A 702 -2.90 33.90 51.40
CA SER A 702 -2.98 33.92 49.93
C SER A 702 -2.85 32.52 49.32
N GLY A 703 -3.78 32.14 48.45
CA GLY A 703 -3.51 31.13 47.41
C GLY A 703 -4.54 30.01 47.19
N LYS A 704 -5.59 29.85 48.01
CA LYS A 704 -6.54 28.71 47.86
C LYS A 704 -8.02 29.04 48.11
N ILE A 705 -8.49 30.20 47.62
CA ILE A 705 -9.92 30.52 47.63
C ILE A 705 -10.34 31.02 46.25
N LYS A 706 -10.45 30.10 45.28
CA LYS A 706 -11.17 30.35 44.01
C LYS A 706 -11.86 29.11 43.42
N MET A 707 -12.00 28.00 44.15
CA MET A 707 -12.50 26.74 43.57
C MET A 707 -13.54 25.99 44.42
N SER A 708 -14.14 26.63 45.42
CA SER A 708 -15.13 25.97 46.31
C SER A 708 -16.53 26.60 46.31
N LYS A 709 -16.83 27.52 45.38
CA LYS A 709 -18.20 28.04 45.16
C LYS A 709 -18.90 27.51 43.89
N THR A 710 -18.21 26.71 43.09
CA THR A 710 -18.66 26.33 41.73
C THR A 710 -19.56 25.08 41.66
N PHE A 711 -20.05 24.56 42.79
CA PHE A 711 -20.91 23.35 42.79
C PHE A 711 -22.38 23.57 43.15
N SER A 712 -22.85 24.81 43.29
CA SER A 712 -24.30 25.13 43.32
C SER A 712 -24.56 26.62 43.08
N ILE A 713 -24.35 27.09 41.85
CA ILE A 713 -24.91 28.38 41.43
C ILE A 713 -26.38 28.15 41.07
N SER A 714 -27.27 28.94 41.66
CA SER A 714 -28.69 28.94 41.32
C SER A 714 -28.85 29.33 39.85
N THR A 715 -29.76 28.68 39.12
CA THR A 715 -30.10 29.03 37.73
C THR A 715 -30.90 30.32 37.61
N GLU A 716 -31.23 30.95 38.75
CA GLU A 716 -31.95 32.21 38.82
C GLU A 716 -31.30 33.20 39.81
N ILE A 717 -31.42 34.49 39.50
CA ILE A 717 -31.06 35.61 40.37
C ILE A 717 -32.26 36.54 40.57
N ASN A 718 -32.54 36.91 41.83
CA ASN A 718 -33.62 37.82 42.18
C ASN A 718 -33.07 39.22 42.52
N LEU A 719 -33.48 40.22 41.73
CA LEU A 719 -33.09 41.62 41.83
C LEU A 719 -34.24 42.52 42.34
N ILE A 720 -35.38 41.95 42.73
CA ILE A 720 -36.54 42.70 43.24
C ILE A 720 -36.16 43.42 44.55
N GLY A 721 -36.54 44.69 44.65
CA GLY A 721 -36.33 45.52 45.85
C GLY A 721 -34.94 46.17 45.96
N LYS A 722 -34.08 46.00 44.94
CA LYS A 722 -32.75 46.63 44.88
C LYS A 722 -32.77 47.93 44.08
N THR A 723 -31.87 48.84 44.40
CA THR A 723 -31.60 50.01 43.54
C THR A 723 -30.90 49.58 42.25
N VAL A 724 -30.93 50.42 41.21
CA VAL A 724 -30.35 50.07 39.89
C VAL A 724 -28.86 49.74 39.99
N ASP A 725 -28.09 50.53 40.73
CA ASP A 725 -26.64 50.34 40.86
C ASP A 725 -26.29 49.05 41.65
N GLU A 726 -27.03 48.76 42.72
CA GLU A 726 -26.88 47.52 43.48
C GLU A 726 -27.26 46.28 42.66
N ALA A 727 -28.31 46.38 41.85
CA ALA A 727 -28.79 45.29 41.01
C ALA A 727 -27.79 44.96 39.89
N LEU A 728 -27.18 45.97 39.26
CA LEU A 728 -26.17 45.77 38.22
C LEU A 728 -24.90 45.13 38.75
N SER A 729 -24.40 45.57 39.92
CA SER A 729 -23.20 44.98 40.53
C SER A 729 -23.40 43.51 40.91
N LEU A 730 -24.58 43.14 41.38
CA LEU A 730 -24.92 41.74 41.69
C LEU A 730 -25.14 40.89 40.43
N LEU A 731 -25.75 41.47 39.41
CA LEU A 731 -25.96 40.80 38.12
C LEU A 731 -24.62 40.49 37.44
N ASP A 732 -23.70 41.45 37.38
CA ASP A 732 -22.40 41.30 36.70
C ASP A 732 -21.59 40.14 37.29
N LYS A 733 -21.47 40.13 38.63
CA LYS A 733 -20.80 39.05 39.36
C LYS A 733 -21.45 37.69 39.13
N TYR A 734 -22.78 37.65 39.11
CA TYR A 734 -23.53 36.40 38.91
C TYR A 734 -23.41 35.86 37.48
N LEU A 735 -23.39 36.73 36.46
CA LEU A 735 -23.19 36.33 35.07
C LEU A 735 -21.79 35.75 34.84
N ASP A 736 -20.75 36.34 35.43
CA ASP A 736 -19.38 35.81 35.40
C ASP A 736 -19.31 34.42 36.06
N ASP A 737 -19.89 34.28 37.24
CA ASP A 737 -19.92 33.02 38.00
C ASP A 737 -20.71 31.93 37.24
N ALA A 738 -21.84 32.28 36.61
CA ALA A 738 -22.67 31.37 35.82
C ALA A 738 -21.98 30.93 34.52
N TYR A 739 -21.28 31.85 33.84
CA TYR A 739 -20.50 31.55 32.64
C TYR A 739 -19.32 30.62 32.94
N LEU A 740 -18.57 30.89 34.01
CA LEU A 740 -17.47 30.03 34.48
C LEU A 740 -17.94 28.63 34.91
N SER A 741 -19.22 28.49 35.26
CA SER A 741 -19.84 27.22 35.64
C SER A 741 -20.47 26.48 34.46
N HIS A 742 -20.30 26.96 33.22
CA HIS A 742 -20.85 26.39 31.99
C HIS A 742 -22.37 26.19 32.00
N LEU A 743 -23.12 27.07 32.66
CA LEU A 743 -24.58 27.04 32.53
C LEU A 743 -24.99 27.49 31.11
N PRO A 744 -25.88 26.77 30.42
CA PRO A 744 -26.31 27.15 29.07
C PRO A 744 -27.19 28.43 29.08
N GLN A 745 -27.97 28.63 30.13
CA GLN A 745 -28.85 29.78 30.30
C GLN A 745 -29.13 30.07 31.79
N VAL A 746 -29.48 31.32 32.10
CA VAL A 746 -29.88 31.77 33.45
C VAL A 746 -31.07 32.71 33.42
N THR A 747 -31.80 32.78 34.53
CA THR A 747 -33.03 33.55 34.69
C THR A 747 -32.80 34.75 35.62
N VAL A 748 -33.06 35.97 35.13
CA VAL A 748 -32.90 37.22 35.88
C VAL A 748 -34.28 37.79 36.22
N ILE A 749 -34.62 37.80 37.51
CA ILE A 749 -35.91 38.29 38.02
C ILE A 749 -35.74 39.74 38.48
N HIS A 750 -36.28 40.70 37.72
CA HIS A 750 -36.21 42.14 38.04
C HIS A 750 -37.56 42.76 38.42
N GLY A 751 -38.66 42.00 38.30
CA GLY A 751 -40.02 42.44 38.63
C GLY A 751 -40.67 43.32 37.56
N ARG A 752 -41.98 43.55 37.69
CA ARG A 752 -42.84 44.30 36.74
C ARG A 752 -43.06 45.78 37.12
N GLY A 753 -42.18 46.38 37.92
CA GLY A 753 -42.34 47.76 38.41
C GLY A 753 -42.30 48.84 37.31
N THR A 754 -41.73 50.01 37.58
CA THR A 754 -41.63 51.14 36.63
C THR A 754 -40.75 50.89 35.38
N GLY A 755 -40.27 49.66 35.17
CA GLY A 755 -39.40 49.28 34.05
C GLY A 755 -37.94 49.73 34.18
N ALA A 756 -37.58 50.49 35.21
CA ALA A 756 -36.23 51.02 35.41
C ALA A 756 -35.16 49.92 35.53
N LEU A 757 -35.41 48.91 36.37
CA LEU A 757 -34.51 47.75 36.54
C LEU A 757 -34.42 46.90 35.26
N ARG A 758 -35.55 46.68 34.57
CA ARG A 758 -35.58 45.96 33.29
C ARG A 758 -34.68 46.62 32.25
N ASN A 759 -34.83 47.93 32.06
CA ASN A 759 -34.07 48.68 31.08
C ASN A 759 -32.57 48.71 31.42
N ALA A 760 -32.23 48.81 32.70
CA ALA A 760 -30.85 48.74 33.17
C ALA A 760 -30.22 47.35 32.92
N VAL A 761 -30.93 46.27 33.25
CA VAL A 761 -30.50 44.88 33.02
C VAL A 761 -30.28 44.63 31.52
N HIS A 762 -31.23 45.01 30.66
CA HIS A 762 -31.10 44.82 29.20
C HIS A 762 -29.95 45.64 28.63
N SER A 763 -29.74 46.87 29.11
CA SER A 763 -28.61 47.72 28.68
C SER A 763 -27.27 47.13 29.10
N HIS A 764 -27.21 46.49 30.27
CA HIS A 764 -26.02 45.79 30.75
C HIS A 764 -25.73 44.54 29.91
N LEU A 765 -26.72 43.68 29.70
CA LEU A 765 -26.60 42.45 28.91
C LEU A 765 -26.16 42.70 27.47
N LYS A 766 -26.58 43.81 26.84
CA LYS A 766 -26.10 44.23 25.51
C LYS A 766 -24.59 44.50 25.45
N ARG A 767 -23.97 44.89 26.57
CA ARG A 767 -22.53 45.23 26.65
C ARG A 767 -21.68 44.03 27.04
N THR A 768 -22.28 42.98 27.58
CA THR A 768 -21.59 41.76 28.05
C THR A 768 -21.28 40.84 26.87
N LYS A 769 -20.00 40.66 26.53
CA LYS A 769 -19.55 39.96 25.32
C LYS A 769 -19.84 38.45 25.27
N TYR A 770 -19.96 37.80 26.43
CA TYR A 770 -20.16 36.35 26.51
C TYR A 770 -21.64 35.94 26.58
N VAL A 771 -22.56 36.90 26.49
CA VAL A 771 -24.00 36.67 26.34
C VAL A 771 -24.32 36.53 24.85
N LYS A 772 -24.90 35.39 24.46
CA LYS A 772 -25.28 35.08 23.07
C LYS A 772 -26.59 35.76 22.69
N SER A 773 -27.59 35.64 23.55
CA SER A 773 -28.92 36.19 23.34
C SER A 773 -29.60 36.43 24.69
N TYR A 774 -30.58 37.34 24.73
CA TYR A 774 -31.47 37.49 25.87
C TYR A 774 -32.89 37.79 25.41
N ARG A 775 -33.89 37.25 26.11
CA ARG A 775 -35.31 37.45 25.82
C ARG A 775 -36.13 37.61 27.09
N GLU A 776 -37.33 38.16 26.98
CA GLU A 776 -38.28 38.14 28.09
C GLU A 776 -38.80 36.72 28.35
N GLY A 777 -39.21 36.46 29.60
CA GLY A 777 -39.83 35.19 29.97
C GLY A 777 -41.14 34.96 29.21
N ALA A 778 -41.37 33.75 28.72
CA ALA A 778 -42.60 33.33 28.06
C ALA A 778 -43.74 33.07 29.07
N PHE A 779 -44.92 32.70 28.56
CA PHE A 779 -46.07 32.34 29.41
C PHE A 779 -45.73 31.07 30.23
N GLY A 780 -45.63 31.22 31.56
CA GLY A 780 -45.13 30.19 32.49
C GLY A 780 -43.77 30.51 33.14
N GLU A 781 -42.98 31.42 32.56
CA GLU A 781 -41.62 31.79 33.01
C GLU A 781 -41.58 33.16 33.74
N GLY A 782 -42.74 33.71 34.13
CA GLY A 782 -42.85 34.99 34.85
C GLY A 782 -43.16 36.22 33.96
N GLY A 783 -43.17 36.07 32.63
CA GLY A 783 -43.53 37.13 31.68
C GLY A 783 -42.55 38.31 31.70
N GLN A 784 -43.07 39.53 31.50
CA GLN A 784 -42.28 40.79 31.46
C GLN A 784 -41.53 41.16 32.76
N GLY A 785 -41.67 40.38 33.83
CA GLY A 785 -40.93 40.59 35.09
C GLY A 785 -39.60 39.83 35.15
N VAL A 786 -39.29 39.05 34.12
CA VAL A 786 -38.18 38.10 34.05
C VAL A 786 -37.49 38.20 32.69
N THR A 787 -36.16 38.14 32.71
CA THR A 787 -35.32 38.08 31.51
C THR A 787 -34.50 36.79 31.53
N ILE A 788 -34.54 36.04 30.44
CA ILE A 788 -33.73 34.83 30.23
C ILE A 788 -32.50 35.21 29.41
N VAL A 789 -31.33 34.76 29.86
CA VAL A 789 -30.03 35.06 29.27
C VAL A 789 -29.37 33.76 28.84
N GLU A 790 -28.99 33.65 27.57
CA GLU A 790 -28.24 32.52 27.01
C GLU A 790 -26.77 32.92 26.78
N PHE A 791 -25.85 32.02 27.13
CA PHE A 791 -24.42 32.26 26.97
C PHE A 791 -23.85 31.71 25.65
N ILE A 792 -22.72 32.24 25.21
CA ILE A 792 -21.95 31.71 24.07
C ILE A 792 -21.20 30.48 24.57
N GLN A 793 -21.58 29.28 24.09
CA GLN A 793 -20.87 28.03 24.41
C GLN A 793 -19.53 27.93 23.69
#